data_AF-A0AAV8E322-F1
#
_entry.id   AF-A0AAV8E322-F1
#
_cell.length_a   1.000
_cell.length_b   1.000
_cell.length_c   1.000
_cell.angle_alpha   90.00
_cell.angle_beta   90.00
_cell.angle_gamma   90.00
#
_symmetry.space_group_name_H-M   'P 1'
#
loop_
_entity.id
_entity.type
_entity.pdbx_description
1 polymer ?
#
loop_
_entity_poly.entity_id
_entity_poly.type
_entity_poly.pdbx_seq_one_letter_code
_entity_poly.pdbx_strand_id
1 'polypeptide(L)'
;MDSPGPSLRSFCSQRVALLFLSLLSLFFLSIFAFSVLTVRSFVFGVLRSYCQRYFPSSFSVLPAAAPLFLPVFCFRCSAAASSLLASLLHISLFLAGLFPLCYLTIQLLRSPSESVYRPVSFLVGYPLRSRRPGPRGRIAAVQADQPVPPPSGPANHRSSAQQFRSCLGPSPVLLDFGNPDQVCPDCHAIFWYEERCKSASSAAGPVYTLCCRQGRVLLPPMEDPPEPLRTLLDPSGGPDSVHFQSAIRTYNSMFAFTSMGVRLDQQINRSAGPYVFRVSGQVCHRIGSLTPPEGQRPAYAQLYFYDTANEVQNRISSIADISLSNRPREHIVVQLRDMLYEHNIVAQGFQTAQDRIGSLAADDFYLRISSTRSRQAVQYSAPAADEVVGLIVGDFTEDSSRRDIIIHSRGGQLQRINPLHRKYFALQYPLLFSRGEDSFTEDIEYDTSAVGASNVRRPHVTMLEYYRYRVHVRTDESPILFRSGRLFQQVCVDMYACIEDARLTYLYHNQDSLRMDSVQNIRTAVLQGDMFGYQIGKRFILPASFVGGPRYLFQNYQDALAVCRSLGPPHLFITFTCNPAWAEIRRNLMSGQQASDRPDLTCRVFRMKVQEMIKDLRERSCFGPVAALIYTIEFQKRGLPHVHIVLWLIDRTTLSTASGIDSVISAELPDPSIDPEAYTAVSRFMMHGPCGAARPGSPCMDNGKCKKYFPKEFNESTVLTHDEFVRYKRRDHGITVEKNGCILDNRHVVPHNVKMLLRYDAHINIERCHTSSTVKYLFKYLTKGHDRAVVVVQSASAAASTSSHQLEAAQAALDEIGQYLDCRYLTPPEAIWRIFSFDIHYSYPSVERLPVHLPSQNNVIFSDFQELDEIASSDSFSATKLMAWFELNKKDELARGLTYIEIPSKYTWKQDEKVWALRQQNRKRLARMLFVHPNAGELYYLRMLLNIVRGPTSFQDIRTVNSIVYATFQEACNALGLLDDDNEWLYTLQEAAVTASAHQVRKLFVDILLYSEVTDPADLWDACWRKDTSVVCIDSQASIRRKDRPHCGIFWPVIAPYARRRHCIFTVQNTD
;
A
#
# COMPACT_ATOMS: atom_id res chain seq x y z
N MET A 1 -34.50 27.26 86.38
CA MET A 1 -35.00 25.93 86.75
C MET A 1 -35.43 25.20 85.49
N ASP A 2 -34.89 24.06 85.10
CA ASP A 2 -33.69 23.35 85.62
C ASP A 2 -33.04 22.52 84.50
N SER A 3 -31.76 22.17 84.69
CA SER A 3 -31.03 21.25 83.82
C SER A 3 -31.43 19.79 84.07
N PRO A 4 -31.11 18.87 83.14
CA PRO A 4 -30.05 17.91 83.46
C PRO A 4 -29.02 17.74 82.33
N GLY A 5 -27.79 17.31 82.69
CA GLY A 5 -26.60 17.36 81.83
C GLY A 5 -26.45 16.23 80.80
N PRO A 6 -25.50 16.37 79.83
CA PRO A 6 -25.31 15.45 78.72
C PRO A 6 -24.36 14.27 79.04
N SER A 7 -24.64 13.09 78.47
CA SER A 7 -23.84 11.87 78.67
C SER A 7 -23.13 11.36 77.39
N LEU A 8 -21.80 11.45 77.40
CA LEU A 8 -20.80 10.47 76.91
C LEU A 8 -20.84 9.85 75.48
N ARG A 9 -21.83 10.08 74.61
CA ARG A 9 -21.86 9.43 73.26
C ARG A 9 -21.19 10.19 72.10
N SER A 10 -20.88 11.48 72.22
CA SER A 10 -20.22 12.23 71.12
C SER A 10 -18.69 12.10 71.07
N PHE A 11 -18.04 11.80 72.19
CA PHE A 11 -16.57 11.88 72.31
C PHE A 11 -15.79 10.74 71.64
N CYS A 12 -16.45 9.62 71.29
CA CYS A 12 -15.78 8.46 70.69
C CYS A 12 -15.61 8.62 69.16
N SER A 13 -16.59 9.21 68.47
CA SER A 13 -16.58 9.33 67.00
C SER A 13 -15.46 10.24 66.47
N GLN A 14 -15.24 11.41 67.09
CA GLN A 14 -14.20 12.34 66.66
C GLN A 14 -12.77 11.78 66.85
N ARG A 15 -12.51 11.01 67.92
CA ARG A 15 -11.19 10.38 68.11
C ARG A 15 -10.92 9.28 67.09
N VAL A 16 -11.94 8.49 66.73
CA VAL A 16 -11.81 7.47 65.66
C VAL A 16 -11.60 8.12 64.29
N ALA A 17 -12.34 9.19 63.97
CA ALA A 17 -12.16 9.93 62.71
C ALA A 17 -10.76 10.59 62.60
N LEU A 18 -10.25 11.19 63.69
CA LEU A 18 -8.90 11.77 63.74
C LEU A 18 -7.79 10.71 63.65
N LEU A 19 -7.97 9.54 64.29
CA LEU A 19 -7.07 8.39 64.13
C LEU A 19 -7.07 7.88 62.68
N PHE A 20 -8.24 7.76 62.06
CA PHE A 20 -8.35 7.29 60.67
C PHE A 20 -7.68 8.28 59.69
N LEU A 21 -7.89 9.59 59.87
CA LEU A 21 -7.22 10.63 59.08
C LEU A 21 -5.70 10.68 59.31
N SER A 22 -5.24 10.43 60.54
CA SER A 22 -3.82 10.37 60.88
C SER A 22 -3.13 9.15 60.25
N LEU A 23 -3.79 7.99 60.29
CA LEU A 23 -3.32 6.77 59.63
C LEU A 23 -3.32 6.91 58.10
N LEU A 24 -4.34 7.55 57.51
CA LEU A 24 -4.37 7.85 56.07
C LEU A 24 -3.22 8.79 55.69
N SER A 25 -2.97 9.82 56.50
CA SER A 25 -1.89 10.78 56.30
C SER A 25 -0.51 10.11 56.35
N LEU A 26 -0.27 9.24 57.34
CA LEU A 26 0.96 8.45 57.46
C LEU A 26 1.12 7.45 56.30
N PHE A 27 0.03 6.83 55.84
CA PHE A 27 0.04 5.95 54.67
C PHE A 27 0.45 6.71 53.40
N PHE A 28 -0.13 7.89 53.13
CA PHE A 28 0.26 8.71 51.98
C PHE A 28 1.66 9.32 52.11
N LEU A 29 2.11 9.69 53.31
CA LEU A 29 3.51 10.08 53.57
C LEU A 29 4.48 8.93 53.29
N SER A 30 4.13 7.68 53.62
CA SER A 30 4.95 6.51 53.31
C SER A 30 5.04 6.24 51.81
N ILE A 31 3.93 6.38 51.07
CA ILE A 31 3.90 6.27 49.61
C ILE A 31 4.72 7.40 48.96
N PHE A 32 4.62 8.62 49.47
CA PHE A 32 5.42 9.75 48.98
C PHE A 32 6.92 9.54 49.22
N ALA A 33 7.31 9.13 50.44
CA ALA A 33 8.70 8.80 50.77
C ALA A 33 9.25 7.66 49.90
N PHE A 34 8.47 6.60 49.68
CA PHE A 34 8.84 5.48 48.80
C PHE A 34 8.97 5.92 47.34
N SER A 35 8.06 6.79 46.86
CA SER A 35 8.11 7.37 45.51
C SER A 35 9.37 8.23 45.32
N VAL A 36 9.70 9.08 46.29
CA VAL A 36 10.91 9.92 46.28
C VAL A 36 12.18 9.06 46.32
N LEU A 37 12.23 8.02 47.15
CA LEU A 37 13.36 7.07 47.19
C LEU A 37 13.52 6.29 45.87
N THR A 38 12.41 5.87 45.26
CA THR A 38 12.42 5.13 43.99
C THR A 38 12.88 6.02 42.84
N VAL A 39 12.35 7.25 42.74
CA VAL A 39 12.78 8.25 41.75
C VAL A 39 14.24 8.64 41.96
N ARG A 40 14.69 8.87 43.20
CA ARG A 40 16.09 9.19 43.51
C ARG A 40 17.04 8.06 43.13
N SER A 41 16.64 6.80 43.35
CA SER A 41 17.41 5.61 42.95
C SER A 41 17.45 5.44 41.42
N PHE A 42 16.33 5.67 40.74
CA PHE A 42 16.23 5.63 39.28
C PHE A 42 17.10 6.72 38.62
N VAL A 43 17.03 7.96 39.12
CA VAL A 43 17.86 9.08 38.64
C VAL A 43 19.35 8.83 38.88
N PHE A 44 19.74 8.26 40.04
CA PHE A 44 21.13 7.83 40.27
C PHE A 44 21.58 6.72 39.32
N GLY A 45 20.72 5.74 39.03
CA GLY A 45 20.99 4.68 38.05
C GLY A 45 21.19 5.21 36.63
N VAL A 46 20.33 6.13 36.20
CA VAL A 46 20.42 6.78 34.88
C VAL A 46 21.67 7.65 34.77
N LEU A 47 21.97 8.48 35.78
CA LEU A 47 23.18 9.31 35.81
C LEU A 47 24.45 8.46 35.82
N ARG A 48 24.50 7.39 36.62
CA ARG A 48 25.65 6.46 36.65
C ARG A 48 25.85 5.79 35.29
N SER A 49 24.77 5.29 34.67
CA SER A 49 24.83 4.67 33.34
C SER A 49 25.21 5.68 32.25
N TYR A 50 24.82 6.95 32.37
CA TYR A 50 25.21 8.01 31.45
C TYR A 50 26.71 8.35 31.59
N CYS A 51 27.19 8.60 32.81
CA CYS A 51 28.59 8.91 33.06
C CYS A 51 29.53 7.77 32.66
N GLN A 52 29.18 6.50 32.93
CA GLN A 52 29.96 5.34 32.48
C GLN A 52 30.04 5.21 30.95
N ARG A 53 29.04 5.72 30.22
CA ARG A 53 28.96 5.60 28.75
C ARG A 53 29.72 6.70 28.02
N TYR A 54 29.90 7.87 28.64
CA TYR A 54 30.50 9.05 28.00
C TYR A 54 31.84 9.51 28.62
N PHE A 55 32.20 9.06 29.83
CA PHE A 55 33.47 9.42 30.50
C PHE A 55 34.16 8.20 31.15
N PRO A 56 34.57 7.18 30.36
CA PRO A 56 35.09 5.91 30.90
C PRO A 56 36.46 6.03 31.61
N SER A 57 37.25 7.05 31.30
CA SER A 57 38.64 7.20 31.74
C SER A 57 38.84 7.81 33.14
N SER A 58 37.77 8.13 33.87
CA SER A 58 37.85 8.80 35.19
C SER A 58 37.27 8.00 36.36
N PHE A 59 36.92 6.71 36.16
CA PHE A 59 36.08 5.95 37.10
C PHE A 59 36.80 4.78 37.83
N SER A 60 38.13 4.79 37.87
CA SER A 60 38.94 3.67 38.39
C SER A 60 39.25 3.69 39.90
N VAL A 61 38.89 4.75 40.65
CA VAL A 61 39.13 4.83 42.11
C VAL A 61 37.98 5.51 42.84
N LEU A 62 37.06 4.74 43.44
CA LEU A 62 36.24 5.12 44.61
C LEU A 62 35.38 3.92 45.13
N PRO A 63 35.42 3.55 46.43
CA PRO A 63 34.61 2.47 46.98
C PRO A 63 33.14 2.85 47.26
N ALA A 64 32.28 1.85 47.43
CA ALA A 64 30.82 1.97 47.35
C ALA A 64 30.08 2.57 48.57
N ALA A 65 30.72 3.34 49.45
CA ALA A 65 30.08 3.85 50.68
C ALA A 65 30.62 5.19 51.20
N ALA A 66 30.09 6.32 50.69
CA ALA A 66 30.12 7.63 51.36
C ALA A 66 29.09 8.60 50.71
N PRO A 67 28.11 9.15 51.45
CA PRO A 67 27.05 9.99 50.87
C PRO A 67 27.31 11.52 51.02
N LEU A 68 28.56 11.99 50.95
CA LEU A 68 28.89 13.38 51.36
C LEU A 68 29.91 14.18 50.51
N PHE A 69 30.23 13.77 49.28
CA PHE A 69 31.07 14.60 48.38
C PHE A 69 30.61 14.59 46.91
N LEU A 70 29.68 15.48 46.54
CA LEU A 70 29.39 15.78 45.13
C LEU A 70 28.83 17.19 44.76
N PRO A 71 29.20 18.33 45.40
CA PRO A 71 28.78 19.66 44.93
C PRO A 71 29.88 20.50 44.23
N VAL A 72 31.01 19.91 43.79
CA VAL A 72 32.16 20.69 43.24
C VAL A 72 32.40 20.46 41.73
N PHE A 73 31.82 19.42 41.10
CA PHE A 73 32.11 19.04 39.71
C PHE A 73 30.90 19.10 38.76
N CYS A 74 30.19 20.24 38.69
CA CYS A 74 29.16 20.46 37.65
C CYS A 74 28.77 21.92 37.34
N PHE A 75 29.72 22.85 37.23
CA PHE A 75 29.42 24.28 36.97
C PHE A 75 29.16 24.66 35.49
N ARG A 76 28.71 23.73 34.63
CA ARG A 76 28.46 23.97 33.19
C ARG A 76 27.16 23.37 32.60
N CYS A 77 26.14 23.08 33.40
CA CYS A 77 24.83 22.62 32.90
C CYS A 77 23.65 23.32 33.60
N SER A 78 23.39 24.60 33.28
CA SER A 78 22.44 25.46 34.01
C SER A 78 21.11 25.81 33.29
N ALA A 79 20.82 25.21 32.13
CA ALA A 79 19.56 25.48 31.39
C ALA A 79 18.52 24.35 31.55
N ALA A 80 18.92 23.09 31.35
CA ALA A 80 17.99 21.96 31.33
C ALA A 80 17.42 21.58 32.71
N ALA A 81 18.24 21.66 33.78
CA ALA A 81 17.82 21.29 35.13
C ALA A 81 16.69 22.21 35.68
N SER A 82 16.78 23.51 35.41
CA SER A 82 15.81 24.51 35.83
C SER A 82 14.43 24.30 35.19
N SER A 83 14.40 23.95 33.89
CA SER A 83 13.15 23.66 33.17
C SER A 83 12.44 22.40 33.68
N LEU A 84 13.20 21.38 34.08
CA LEU A 84 12.65 20.13 34.64
C LEU A 84 12.01 20.36 36.01
N LEU A 85 12.66 21.16 36.87
CA LEU A 85 12.12 21.55 38.18
C LEU A 85 10.84 22.39 38.05
N ALA A 86 10.80 23.36 37.14
CA ALA A 86 9.60 24.16 36.87
C ALA A 86 8.43 23.29 36.37
N SER A 87 8.70 22.32 35.49
CA SER A 87 7.68 21.39 34.96
C SER A 87 7.08 20.51 36.06
N LEU A 88 7.91 20.00 36.97
CA LEU A 88 7.46 19.16 38.10
C LEU A 88 6.66 19.97 39.14
N LEU A 89 6.98 21.26 39.33
CA LEU A 89 6.21 22.15 40.19
C LEU A 89 4.80 22.43 39.62
N HIS A 90 4.70 22.64 38.30
CA HIS A 90 3.42 22.81 37.61
C HIS A 90 2.52 21.56 37.69
N ILE A 91 3.08 20.37 37.50
CA ILE A 91 2.33 19.10 37.63
C ILE A 91 1.80 18.93 39.07
N SER A 92 2.61 19.31 40.08
CA SER A 92 2.22 19.23 41.49
C SER A 92 1.06 20.18 41.84
N LEU A 93 1.09 21.41 41.31
CA LEU A 93 0.01 22.39 41.48
C LEU A 93 -1.28 22.00 40.74
N PHE A 94 -1.17 21.42 39.55
CA PHE A 94 -2.31 20.94 38.78
C PHE A 94 -3.06 19.79 39.50
N LEU A 95 -2.33 18.85 40.10
CA LEU A 95 -2.92 17.76 40.87
C LEU A 95 -3.59 18.23 42.17
N ALA A 96 -3.09 19.29 42.80
CA ALA A 96 -3.74 19.89 43.97
C ALA A 96 -5.10 20.55 43.63
N GLY A 97 -5.25 21.12 42.42
CA GLY A 97 -6.48 21.77 41.96
C GLY A 97 -7.64 20.82 41.63
N LEU A 98 -7.38 19.53 41.39
CA LEU A 98 -8.42 18.55 41.02
C LEU A 98 -9.21 17.99 42.21
N PHE A 99 -8.71 18.17 43.44
CA PHE A 99 -9.28 17.57 44.65
C PHE A 99 -10.69 18.08 45.03
N PRO A 100 -11.02 19.39 44.93
CA PRO A 100 -12.35 19.89 45.27
C PRO A 100 -13.45 19.43 44.30
N LEU A 101 -13.11 19.20 43.02
CA LEU A 101 -14.07 18.81 41.98
C LEU A 101 -14.62 17.40 42.20
N CYS A 102 -13.75 16.43 42.54
CA CYS A 102 -14.18 15.06 42.83
C CYS A 102 -15.02 14.96 44.12
N TYR A 103 -14.83 15.86 45.07
CA TYR A 103 -15.62 15.91 46.31
C TYR A 103 -17.08 16.33 46.05
N LEU A 104 -17.32 17.27 45.13
CA LEU A 104 -18.66 17.71 44.76
C LEU A 104 -19.46 16.61 44.02
N THR A 105 -18.81 15.84 43.14
CA THR A 105 -19.50 14.80 42.34
C THR A 105 -20.04 13.65 43.21
N ILE A 106 -19.40 13.35 44.33
CA ILE A 106 -19.76 12.22 45.21
C ILE A 106 -20.97 12.54 46.10
N GLN A 107 -21.26 13.82 46.37
CA GLN A 107 -22.41 14.24 47.18
C GLN A 107 -23.76 14.17 46.42
N LEU A 108 -23.76 14.18 45.08
CA LEU A 108 -24.97 14.28 44.26
C LEU A 108 -25.63 12.92 43.91
N LEU A 109 -25.06 11.78 44.33
CA LEU A 109 -25.49 10.44 43.89
C LEU A 109 -26.03 9.54 45.02
N ARG A 110 -26.85 10.08 45.94
CA ARG A 110 -27.52 9.29 46.99
C ARG A 110 -28.99 9.69 47.23
N SER A 111 -29.93 8.95 46.64
CA SER A 111 -31.20 8.58 47.28
C SER A 111 -31.71 7.23 46.72
N PRO A 112 -32.63 6.51 47.42
CA PRO A 112 -32.80 5.06 47.23
C PRO A 112 -34.20 4.60 46.78
N SER A 113 -34.30 3.36 46.28
CA SER A 113 -35.53 2.56 46.37
C SER A 113 -35.27 1.04 46.38
N GLU A 114 -35.79 0.37 47.40
CA GLU A 114 -36.14 -1.06 47.41
C GLU A 114 -37.66 -1.16 47.06
N SER A 115 -38.28 -2.25 46.60
CA SER A 115 -38.27 -3.59 47.19
C SER A 115 -39.16 -4.58 46.39
N VAL A 116 -38.72 -5.85 46.35
CA VAL A 116 -39.47 -7.11 46.69
C VAL A 116 -40.78 -7.49 45.95
N TYR A 117 -40.80 -8.71 45.35
CA TYR A 117 -41.80 -9.76 45.67
C TYR A 117 -41.21 -11.18 45.53
N ARG A 118 -41.89 -12.18 46.13
CA ARG A 118 -41.36 -13.52 46.52
C ARG A 118 -41.72 -14.69 45.57
N PRO A 119 -41.03 -15.85 45.69
CA PRO A 119 -41.20 -17.01 44.79
C PRO A 119 -42.25 -18.02 45.26
N VAL A 120 -42.68 -18.90 44.34
CA VAL A 120 -43.43 -20.15 44.63
C VAL A 120 -42.79 -21.32 43.88
N SER A 121 -42.60 -22.44 44.56
CA SER A 121 -41.99 -23.67 44.03
C SER A 121 -43.06 -24.71 43.70
N PHE A 122 -42.86 -25.53 42.67
CA PHE A 122 -43.44 -26.88 42.61
C PHE A 122 -42.49 -27.88 41.92
N LEU A 123 -42.65 -29.14 42.27
CA LEU A 123 -41.76 -30.28 42.02
C LEU A 123 -42.49 -31.37 41.19
N VAL A 124 -41.75 -32.40 40.76
CA VAL A 124 -42.21 -33.64 40.06
C VAL A 124 -42.59 -33.42 38.58
N GLY A 125 -42.24 -34.28 37.61
CA GLY A 125 -41.40 -35.49 37.61
C GLY A 125 -41.33 -36.15 36.22
N TYR A 126 -40.29 -36.97 35.99
CA TYR A 126 -40.03 -37.80 34.78
C TYR A 126 -41.19 -38.81 34.48
N PRO A 127 -41.35 -39.39 33.25
CA PRO A 127 -40.24 -39.94 32.45
C PRO A 127 -40.32 -39.97 30.90
N LEU A 128 -39.18 -40.36 30.33
CA LEU A 128 -38.93 -40.70 28.92
C LEU A 128 -39.82 -41.85 28.39
N ARG A 129 -40.15 -41.79 27.08
CA ARG A 129 -40.54 -42.98 26.30
C ARG A 129 -40.06 -42.91 24.85
N SER A 130 -39.28 -43.90 24.45
CA SER A 130 -38.82 -44.12 23.08
C SER A 130 -39.82 -44.95 22.27
N ARG A 131 -39.88 -44.75 20.94
CA ARG A 131 -40.41 -45.76 19.99
C ARG A 131 -39.74 -45.66 18.62
N ARG A 132 -39.69 -46.80 17.93
CA ARG A 132 -38.93 -47.10 16.69
C ARG A 132 -39.76 -46.89 15.40
N PRO A 133 -39.13 -46.91 14.20
CA PRO A 133 -39.74 -46.44 12.94
C PRO A 133 -40.24 -47.53 11.97
N GLY A 134 -40.98 -47.11 10.93
CA GLY A 134 -41.33 -47.85 9.70
C GLY A 134 -42.80 -47.66 9.26
N PRO A 135 -43.22 -48.02 8.02
CA PRO A 135 -42.47 -48.63 6.91
C PRO A 135 -42.67 -47.93 5.52
N ARG A 136 -42.42 -48.66 4.41
CA ARG A 136 -42.23 -48.21 3.00
C ARG A 136 -43.48 -48.25 2.09
N GLY A 137 -43.44 -47.52 0.97
CA GLY A 137 -44.10 -47.80 -0.33
C GLY A 137 -43.42 -46.98 -1.46
N ARG A 138 -42.81 -47.55 -2.53
CA ARG A 138 -43.34 -48.16 -3.78
C ARG A 138 -44.14 -47.17 -4.67
N ILE A 139 -43.49 -46.51 -5.65
CA ILE A 139 -43.28 -46.87 -7.09
C ILE A 139 -44.49 -46.57 -8.00
N ALA A 140 -44.28 -45.72 -9.03
CA ALA A 140 -45.00 -45.73 -10.33
C ALA A 140 -44.21 -44.97 -11.42
N ALA A 141 -44.54 -45.22 -12.70
CA ALA A 141 -43.93 -44.65 -13.91
C ALA A 141 -45.03 -44.46 -15.00
N VAL A 142 -44.83 -43.89 -16.20
CA VAL A 142 -43.63 -43.51 -16.98
C VAL A 142 -43.96 -42.23 -17.81
N GLN A 143 -43.07 -41.54 -18.56
CA GLN A 143 -42.71 -41.77 -19.98
C GLN A 143 -41.79 -40.63 -20.49
N ALA A 144 -41.16 -40.78 -21.67
CA ALA A 144 -40.07 -39.91 -22.14
C ALA A 144 -40.21 -39.43 -23.60
N ASP A 145 -39.52 -38.32 -23.91
CA ASP A 145 -39.09 -37.79 -25.23
C ASP A 145 -38.17 -36.57 -24.96
N GLN A 146 -37.20 -36.13 -25.76
CA GLN A 146 -36.47 -36.61 -26.95
C GLN A 146 -34.95 -36.31 -26.75
N PRO A 147 -33.99 -36.85 -27.54
CA PRO A 147 -32.57 -36.86 -27.15
C PRO A 147 -31.76 -35.61 -27.52
N VAL A 148 -30.89 -35.20 -26.59
CA VAL A 148 -29.76 -34.27 -26.79
C VAL A 148 -28.54 -35.08 -27.31
N PRO A 149 -27.70 -34.56 -28.22
CA PRO A 149 -26.54 -35.30 -28.75
C PRO A 149 -25.58 -35.75 -27.64
N PRO A 150 -24.91 -36.91 -27.81
CA PRO A 150 -24.08 -37.49 -26.77
C PRO A 150 -22.90 -36.57 -26.43
N PRO A 151 -22.55 -36.41 -25.14
CA PRO A 151 -21.30 -35.79 -24.77
C PRO A 151 -20.14 -36.60 -25.36
N SER A 152 -19.05 -35.92 -25.72
CA SER A 152 -17.78 -36.57 -26.04
C SER A 152 -17.44 -37.60 -24.97
N GLY A 153 -17.03 -38.80 -25.42
CA GLY A 153 -16.85 -39.99 -24.58
C GLY A 153 -15.89 -39.78 -23.40
N PRO A 154 -15.81 -40.75 -22.47
CA PRO A 154 -15.12 -40.58 -21.20
C PRO A 154 -13.70 -40.07 -21.41
N ALA A 155 -13.49 -38.80 -21.02
CA ALA A 155 -12.17 -38.21 -21.04
C ALA A 155 -11.31 -39.05 -20.10
N ASN A 156 -10.28 -39.70 -20.65
CA ASN A 156 -9.29 -40.42 -19.86
C ASN A 156 -8.73 -39.47 -18.79
N HIS A 157 -9.19 -39.61 -17.55
CA HIS A 157 -8.70 -38.89 -16.38
C HIS A 157 -7.29 -39.36 -16.04
N ARG A 158 -6.33 -38.96 -16.89
CA ARG A 158 -4.92 -38.93 -16.54
C ARG A 158 -4.79 -38.09 -15.27
N SER A 159 -4.06 -38.59 -14.29
CA SER A 159 -3.78 -37.82 -13.07
C SER A 159 -3.10 -36.50 -13.42
N SER A 160 -3.28 -35.47 -12.59
CA SER A 160 -2.69 -34.15 -12.83
C SER A 160 -1.15 -34.24 -12.97
N ALA A 161 -0.51 -35.21 -12.32
CA ALA A 161 0.90 -35.56 -12.51
C ALA A 161 1.25 -36.10 -13.91
N GLN A 162 0.35 -36.86 -14.56
CA GLN A 162 0.53 -37.28 -15.96
C GLN A 162 0.26 -36.12 -16.95
N GLN A 163 -0.71 -35.24 -16.68
CA GLN A 163 -0.90 -34.03 -17.48
C GLN A 163 0.31 -33.08 -17.41
N PHE A 164 0.90 -32.87 -16.22
CA PHE A 164 2.14 -32.09 -16.04
C PHE A 164 3.35 -32.67 -16.79
N ARG A 165 3.41 -34.00 -16.99
CA ARG A 165 4.43 -34.61 -17.86
C ARG A 165 4.25 -34.24 -19.34
N SER A 166 3.01 -34.11 -19.83
CA SER A 166 2.73 -33.73 -21.21
C SER A 166 2.82 -32.22 -21.51
N CYS A 167 2.42 -31.33 -20.59
CA CYS A 167 2.23 -29.91 -20.93
C CYS A 167 3.52 -29.09 -21.10
N LEU A 168 4.62 -29.49 -20.46
CA LEU A 168 5.93 -28.83 -20.59
C LEU A 168 7.04 -29.79 -21.10
N GLY A 169 6.68 -31.00 -21.51
CA GLY A 169 7.64 -32.05 -21.90
C GLY A 169 8.54 -32.54 -20.75
N PRO A 170 9.50 -33.43 -21.03
CA PRO A 170 10.53 -33.84 -20.07
C PRO A 170 11.62 -32.77 -19.91
N SER A 171 12.14 -32.23 -21.01
CA SER A 171 13.01 -31.04 -21.05
C SER A 171 12.21 -29.86 -21.64
N PRO A 172 11.87 -28.84 -20.83
CA PRO A 172 11.12 -27.69 -21.31
C PRO A 172 12.03 -26.69 -22.03
N VAL A 173 11.69 -26.34 -23.27
CA VAL A 173 12.40 -25.31 -24.02
C VAL A 173 12.38 -23.98 -23.26
N LEU A 174 13.57 -23.39 -23.09
CA LEU A 174 13.75 -22.05 -22.54
C LEU A 174 12.90 -21.05 -23.33
N LEU A 175 12.06 -20.31 -22.64
CA LEU A 175 11.25 -19.25 -23.23
C LEU A 175 12.15 -18.05 -23.54
N ASP A 176 12.35 -17.76 -24.83
CA ASP A 176 12.97 -16.55 -25.36
C ASP A 176 12.00 -15.95 -26.41
N PHE A 177 11.69 -14.66 -26.30
CA PHE A 177 10.84 -13.94 -27.25
C PHE A 177 11.62 -13.33 -28.44
N GLY A 178 12.94 -13.56 -28.52
CA GLY A 178 13.78 -13.02 -29.57
C GLY A 178 14.12 -11.54 -29.35
N ASN A 179 14.40 -10.83 -30.43
CA ASN A 179 14.62 -9.39 -30.41
C ASN A 179 13.29 -8.65 -30.64
N PRO A 180 13.21 -7.37 -30.24
CA PRO A 180 12.02 -6.56 -30.50
C PRO A 180 12.01 -6.09 -31.96
N ASP A 181 11.82 -7.03 -32.90
CA ASP A 181 11.96 -6.78 -34.33
C ASP A 181 10.70 -6.17 -34.98
N GLN A 182 9.69 -5.77 -34.19
CA GLN A 182 8.44 -5.21 -34.67
C GLN A 182 8.44 -3.68 -34.54
N VAL A 183 8.12 -2.99 -35.63
CA VAL A 183 8.10 -1.52 -35.69
C VAL A 183 6.66 -1.05 -35.80
N CYS A 184 6.26 -0.08 -34.97
CA CYS A 184 4.97 0.57 -35.08
C CYS A 184 4.90 1.40 -36.37
N PRO A 185 3.89 1.18 -37.25
CA PRO A 185 3.84 1.84 -38.56
C PRO A 185 3.59 3.36 -38.46
N ASP A 186 3.00 3.85 -37.38
CA ASP A 186 2.61 5.26 -37.26
C ASP A 186 3.63 6.14 -36.50
N CYS A 187 4.61 5.56 -35.80
CA CYS A 187 5.60 6.34 -35.02
C CYS A 187 6.94 5.62 -34.79
N HIS A 188 7.23 4.56 -35.56
CA HIS A 188 8.49 3.81 -35.58
C HIS A 188 8.99 3.25 -34.22
N ALA A 189 8.12 3.22 -33.21
CA ALA A 189 8.43 2.65 -31.90
C ALA A 189 8.64 1.13 -31.97
N ILE A 190 9.67 0.65 -31.29
CA ILE A 190 10.19 -0.72 -31.38
C ILE A 190 9.56 -1.64 -30.33
N PHE A 191 9.05 -2.80 -30.73
CA PHE A 191 8.26 -3.75 -29.94
C PHE A 191 8.63 -5.22 -30.16
N TRP A 192 8.37 -6.05 -29.15
CA TRP A 192 8.21 -7.50 -29.34
C TRP A 192 6.80 -7.83 -29.90
N TYR A 193 6.67 -8.97 -30.58
CA TYR A 193 5.38 -9.41 -31.15
C TYR A 193 4.30 -9.62 -30.08
N GLU A 194 4.68 -10.05 -28.88
CA GLU A 194 3.82 -10.31 -27.73
C GLU A 194 3.18 -9.05 -27.13
N GLU A 195 3.76 -7.87 -27.35
CA GLU A 195 3.27 -6.59 -26.82
C GLU A 195 2.08 -6.01 -27.62
N ARG A 196 1.72 -6.65 -28.73
CA ARG A 196 0.61 -6.20 -29.59
C ARG A 196 -0.74 -6.19 -28.86
N CYS A 197 -1.58 -5.23 -29.21
CA CYS A 197 -2.97 -5.17 -28.78
C CYS A 197 -3.78 -6.29 -29.45
N LYS A 198 -3.91 -7.44 -28.79
CA LYS A 198 -4.57 -8.64 -29.36
C LYS A 198 -5.99 -8.41 -29.88
N SER A 199 -6.74 -7.48 -29.28
CA SER A 199 -8.11 -7.16 -29.70
C SER A 199 -8.20 -6.20 -30.89
N ALA A 200 -7.10 -5.53 -31.24
CA ALA A 200 -7.01 -4.65 -32.42
C ALA A 200 -6.15 -5.27 -33.54
N SER A 201 -5.28 -6.23 -33.21
CA SER A 201 -4.48 -6.98 -34.19
C SER A 201 -5.37 -7.93 -35.00
N SER A 202 -5.04 -8.13 -36.26
CA SER A 202 -5.80 -9.00 -37.18
C SER A 202 -4.86 -9.85 -38.05
N ALA A 203 -5.40 -10.58 -39.02
CA ALA A 203 -4.60 -11.26 -40.03
C ALA A 203 -3.75 -10.30 -40.89
N ALA A 204 -4.10 -9.00 -40.94
CA ALA A 204 -3.32 -7.98 -41.64
C ALA A 204 -2.06 -7.53 -40.89
N GLY A 205 -1.93 -7.82 -39.59
CA GLY A 205 -0.73 -7.51 -38.82
C GLY A 205 -0.95 -7.24 -37.32
N PRO A 206 0.14 -7.13 -36.54
CA PRO A 206 0.09 -6.70 -35.15
C PRO A 206 -0.19 -5.19 -35.04
N VAL A 207 -1.06 -4.80 -34.11
CA VAL A 207 -1.38 -3.39 -33.84
C VAL A 207 -0.86 -3.00 -32.46
N TYR A 208 -0.08 -1.92 -32.39
CA TYR A 208 0.53 -1.42 -31.16
C TYR A 208 -0.18 -0.16 -30.65
N THR A 209 -0.50 -0.13 -29.35
CA THR A 209 -1.25 0.97 -28.72
C THR A 209 -0.55 1.57 -27.52
N LEU A 210 0.66 1.09 -27.19
CA LEU A 210 1.46 1.58 -26.06
C LEU A 210 2.35 2.77 -26.44
N CYS A 211 2.55 3.06 -27.73
CA CYS A 211 3.31 4.21 -28.21
C CYS A 211 2.39 5.40 -28.56
N CYS A 212 2.03 5.56 -29.83
CA CYS A 212 1.28 6.69 -30.41
C CYS A 212 -0.25 6.55 -30.40
N ARG A 213 -0.82 5.49 -29.80
CA ARG A 213 -2.27 5.19 -29.85
C ARG A 213 -2.85 5.06 -31.29
N GLN A 214 -2.14 4.37 -32.20
CA GLN A 214 -2.50 4.24 -33.62
C GLN A 214 -2.49 5.62 -34.33
N GLY A 215 -1.30 6.22 -34.42
CA GLY A 215 -1.04 7.53 -35.04
C GLY A 215 -1.49 8.78 -34.27
N ARG A 216 -2.47 8.68 -33.36
CA ARG A 216 -3.11 9.84 -32.72
C ARG A 216 -2.17 10.77 -31.95
N VAL A 217 -1.13 10.21 -31.32
CA VAL A 217 -0.13 10.98 -30.57
C VAL A 217 1.13 11.11 -31.42
N LEU A 218 1.29 12.29 -32.02
CA LEU A 218 2.46 12.70 -32.79
C LEU A 218 3.19 13.79 -32.00
N LEU A 219 4.49 13.58 -31.71
CA LEU A 219 5.33 14.55 -31.00
C LEU A 219 6.58 14.85 -31.83
N PRO A 220 7.20 16.03 -31.69
CA PRO A 220 8.48 16.32 -32.34
C PRO A 220 9.55 15.29 -31.94
N PRO A 221 10.36 14.77 -32.88
CA PRO A 221 11.39 13.77 -32.58
C PRO A 221 12.43 14.31 -31.59
N MET A 222 13.04 13.43 -30.78
CA MET A 222 14.19 13.85 -29.98
C MET A 222 15.45 13.94 -30.85
N GLU A 223 16.15 15.07 -30.78
CA GLU A 223 17.42 15.29 -31.49
C GLU A 223 18.61 14.66 -30.77
N ASP A 224 19.68 14.36 -31.52
CA ASP A 224 20.95 13.97 -30.91
C ASP A 224 21.55 15.14 -30.12
N PRO A 225 22.10 14.87 -28.92
CA PRO A 225 22.78 15.91 -28.16
C PRO A 225 24.01 16.43 -28.91
N PRO A 226 24.39 17.70 -28.72
CA PRO A 226 25.66 18.24 -29.22
C PRO A 226 26.88 17.59 -28.53
N GLU A 227 28.07 17.81 -29.08
CA GLU A 227 29.33 17.43 -28.42
C GLU A 227 29.65 18.40 -27.25
N PRO A 228 30.35 17.95 -26.19
CA PRO A 228 30.91 16.60 -25.99
C PRO A 228 29.88 15.57 -25.49
N LEU A 229 28.64 15.99 -25.22
CA LEU A 229 27.66 15.18 -24.48
C LEU A 229 27.30 13.90 -25.23
N ARG A 230 27.24 13.94 -26.57
CA ARG A 230 27.04 12.75 -27.41
C ARG A 230 28.14 11.70 -27.19
N THR A 231 29.41 12.11 -27.22
CA THR A 231 30.56 11.22 -26.94
C THR A 231 30.58 10.74 -25.49
N LEU A 232 30.28 11.61 -24.53
CA LEU A 232 30.23 11.27 -23.10
C LEU A 232 29.10 10.28 -22.75
N LEU A 233 28.01 10.29 -23.52
CA LEU A 233 26.91 9.34 -23.40
C LEU A 233 27.17 7.99 -24.10
N ASP A 234 28.12 7.90 -25.03
CA ASP A 234 28.57 6.61 -25.58
C ASP A 234 29.46 5.89 -24.55
N PRO A 235 29.06 4.72 -24.03
CA PRO A 235 29.90 3.92 -23.12
C PRO A 235 31.22 3.47 -23.75
N SER A 236 31.34 3.53 -25.07
CA SER A 236 32.53 3.21 -25.85
C SER A 236 33.50 4.40 -25.97
N GLY A 237 33.08 5.62 -25.59
CA GLY A 237 33.86 6.87 -25.68
C GLY A 237 35.05 7.00 -24.72
N GLY A 238 35.52 5.89 -24.14
CA GLY A 238 36.72 5.83 -23.32
C GLY A 238 36.54 6.21 -21.85
N PRO A 239 37.66 6.48 -21.13
CA PRO A 239 37.65 6.65 -19.67
C PRO A 239 36.83 7.83 -19.14
N ASP A 240 36.67 8.89 -19.94
CA ASP A 240 35.83 10.04 -19.59
C ASP A 240 34.33 9.69 -19.66
N SER A 241 33.88 9.01 -20.72
CA SER A 241 32.48 8.56 -20.84
C SER A 241 32.10 7.58 -19.74
N VAL A 242 32.98 6.63 -19.40
CA VAL A 242 32.75 5.69 -18.28
C VAL A 242 32.62 6.43 -16.94
N HIS A 243 33.49 7.42 -16.69
CA HIS A 243 33.39 8.25 -15.49
C HIS A 243 32.11 9.10 -15.49
N PHE A 244 31.82 9.81 -16.59
CA PHE A 244 30.65 10.63 -16.76
C PHE A 244 29.36 9.83 -16.53
N GLN A 245 29.20 8.66 -17.17
CA GLN A 245 28.02 7.80 -16.98
C GLN A 245 27.83 7.35 -15.52
N SER A 246 28.92 7.10 -14.79
CA SER A 246 28.84 6.78 -13.35
C SER A 246 28.36 7.96 -12.51
N ALA A 247 28.73 9.19 -12.90
CA ALA A 247 28.49 10.44 -12.19
C ALA A 247 27.42 11.35 -12.84
N ILE A 248 26.69 10.87 -13.85
CA ILE A 248 25.84 11.69 -14.74
C ILE A 248 24.77 12.49 -13.99
N ARG A 249 24.25 11.95 -12.89
CA ARG A 249 23.32 12.66 -12.01
C ARG A 249 23.97 13.86 -11.33
N THR A 250 25.23 13.74 -10.92
CA THR A 250 26.03 14.83 -10.34
C THR A 250 26.28 15.92 -11.37
N TYR A 251 26.73 15.55 -12.57
CA TYR A 251 26.93 16.49 -13.67
C TYR A 251 25.62 17.23 -14.03
N ASN A 252 24.50 16.52 -14.17
CA ASN A 252 23.21 17.16 -14.41
C ASN A 252 22.81 18.13 -13.28
N SER A 253 23.04 17.76 -12.02
CA SER A 253 22.77 18.64 -10.87
C SER A 253 23.64 19.91 -10.84
N MET A 254 24.84 19.91 -11.43
CA MET A 254 25.66 21.13 -11.56
C MET A 254 25.05 22.17 -12.50
N PHE A 255 24.36 21.71 -13.54
CA PHE A 255 23.80 22.56 -14.59
C PHE A 255 22.30 22.82 -14.41
N ALA A 256 21.59 21.99 -13.65
CA ALA A 256 20.17 22.20 -13.36
C ALA A 256 19.90 23.60 -12.79
N PHE A 257 18.94 24.30 -13.39
CA PHE A 257 18.45 25.59 -12.91
C PHE A 257 17.62 25.44 -11.64
N THR A 258 17.08 24.23 -11.40
CA THR A 258 16.14 23.93 -10.32
C THR A 258 16.62 22.83 -9.40
N SER A 259 16.24 22.96 -8.14
CA SER A 259 16.41 21.92 -7.13
C SER A 259 15.27 20.91 -7.18
N MET A 260 15.61 19.62 -7.19
CA MET A 260 14.63 18.53 -7.06
C MET A 260 14.27 18.39 -5.57
N GLY A 261 13.17 19.02 -5.16
CA GLY A 261 12.61 18.93 -3.81
C GLY A 261 12.01 17.56 -3.56
N VAL A 262 12.84 16.62 -3.14
CA VAL A 262 12.48 15.21 -2.91
C VAL A 262 13.26 14.60 -1.73
N ARG A 263 12.66 13.65 -1.00
CA ARG A 263 13.36 12.85 0.01
C ARG A 263 13.95 11.60 -0.64
N LEU A 264 15.26 11.63 -0.91
CA LEU A 264 16.00 10.48 -1.45
C LEU A 264 16.29 9.45 -0.36
N ASP A 265 15.87 8.20 -0.59
CA ASP A 265 16.22 7.10 0.30
C ASP A 265 17.51 6.42 -0.17
N GLN A 266 18.63 6.83 0.43
CA GLN A 266 19.95 6.29 0.14
C GLN A 266 20.23 4.93 0.82
N GLN A 267 19.39 4.46 1.76
CA GLN A 267 19.69 3.24 2.54
C GLN A 267 19.72 1.99 1.65
N ILE A 268 18.89 1.96 0.60
CA ILE A 268 18.85 0.89 -0.40
C ILE A 268 20.20 0.63 -1.07
N ASN A 269 20.92 1.71 -1.39
CA ASN A 269 22.18 1.71 -2.14
C ASN A 269 23.43 1.46 -1.26
N ARG A 270 23.25 1.21 0.05
CA ARG A 270 24.34 0.83 0.98
C ARG A 270 24.63 -0.68 0.99
N SER A 271 23.84 -1.47 0.25
CA SER A 271 24.00 -2.92 0.12
C SER A 271 24.57 -3.28 -1.25
N ALA A 272 25.15 -4.48 -1.39
CA ALA A 272 25.76 -4.98 -2.63
C ALA A 272 24.74 -5.37 -3.73
N GLY A 273 23.76 -4.50 -3.99
CA GLY A 273 22.77 -4.61 -5.05
C GLY A 273 23.01 -3.59 -6.17
N PRO A 274 22.25 -3.67 -7.28
CA PRO A 274 22.27 -2.65 -8.32
C PRO A 274 21.78 -1.30 -7.78
N TYR A 275 22.19 -0.22 -8.43
CA TYR A 275 21.75 1.13 -8.08
C TYR A 275 20.24 1.31 -8.33
N VAL A 276 19.53 1.87 -7.35
CA VAL A 276 18.11 2.21 -7.44
C VAL A 276 17.88 3.66 -6.99
N PHE A 277 17.33 4.48 -7.89
CA PHE A 277 16.81 5.80 -7.54
C PHE A 277 15.45 5.68 -6.84
N ARG A 278 15.44 5.72 -5.50
CA ARG A 278 14.22 5.61 -4.68
C ARG A 278 13.88 6.94 -4.01
N VAL A 279 12.64 7.37 -4.18
CA VAL A 279 12.08 8.59 -3.57
C VAL A 279 10.98 8.26 -2.57
N SER A 280 10.78 9.14 -1.60
CA SER A 280 9.64 9.13 -0.67
C SER A 280 8.99 10.52 -0.62
N GLY A 281 7.68 10.57 -0.44
CA GLY A 281 6.93 11.82 -0.39
C GLY A 281 6.50 12.37 -1.77
N GLN A 282 6.15 13.64 -1.82
CA GLN A 282 5.92 14.38 -3.08
C GLN A 282 7.28 14.73 -3.75
N VAL A 283 7.29 14.80 -5.08
CA VAL A 283 8.39 15.35 -5.88
C VAL A 283 7.95 16.73 -6.36
N CYS A 284 8.83 17.73 -6.26
CA CYS A 284 8.56 19.06 -6.82
C CYS A 284 9.89 19.72 -7.25
N HIS A 285 9.87 20.52 -8.31
CA HIS A 285 11.01 21.39 -8.65
C HIS A 285 10.87 22.72 -7.93
N ARG A 286 11.97 23.24 -7.38
CA ARG A 286 12.00 24.55 -6.75
C ARG A 286 13.14 25.42 -7.27
N ILE A 287 12.84 26.71 -7.43
CA ILE A 287 13.78 27.75 -7.84
C ILE A 287 13.84 28.83 -6.76
N GLY A 288 15.03 29.37 -6.52
CA GLY A 288 15.28 30.42 -5.52
C GLY A 288 15.78 31.70 -6.18
N SER A 289 16.14 32.71 -5.37
CA SER A 289 16.71 33.97 -5.86
C SER A 289 17.96 33.75 -6.72
N LEU A 290 18.18 34.67 -7.67
CA LEU A 290 19.29 34.64 -8.62
C LEU A 290 20.67 34.76 -7.93
N THR A 291 20.72 35.38 -6.76
CA THR A 291 21.92 35.42 -5.89
C THR A 291 21.72 34.58 -4.62
N PRO A 292 22.79 33.95 -4.08
CA PRO A 292 22.72 33.23 -2.82
C PRO A 292 22.56 34.19 -1.62
N PRO A 293 21.92 33.75 -0.53
CA PRO A 293 21.94 34.49 0.73
C PRO A 293 23.37 34.67 1.27
N GLU A 294 23.60 35.74 2.03
CA GLU A 294 24.91 36.05 2.60
C GLU A 294 25.47 34.88 3.42
N GLY A 295 26.73 34.52 3.17
CA GLY A 295 27.42 33.38 3.80
C GLY A 295 27.02 31.99 3.29
N GLN A 296 26.08 31.85 2.35
CA GLN A 296 25.72 30.57 1.74
C GLN A 296 26.45 30.33 0.41
N ARG A 297 26.63 29.05 0.05
CA ARG A 297 27.22 28.67 -1.25
C ARG A 297 26.17 28.79 -2.36
N PRO A 298 26.54 29.21 -3.58
CA PRO A 298 25.63 29.23 -4.73
C PRO A 298 25.22 27.82 -5.14
N ALA A 299 23.96 27.65 -5.57
CA ALA A 299 23.45 26.40 -6.12
C ALA A 299 22.41 26.63 -7.23
N TYR A 300 22.32 25.67 -8.15
CA TYR A 300 21.35 25.64 -9.25
C TYR A 300 21.38 26.93 -10.11
N ALA A 301 20.24 27.61 -10.31
CA ALA A 301 20.14 28.90 -11.01
C ALA A 301 21.18 29.95 -10.58
N GLN A 302 21.61 29.96 -9.31
CA GLN A 302 22.59 30.93 -8.79
C GLN A 302 23.98 30.74 -9.39
N LEU A 303 24.32 29.53 -9.86
CA LEU A 303 25.61 29.22 -10.49
C LEU A 303 25.77 29.88 -11.88
N TYR A 304 24.72 30.51 -12.41
CA TYR A 304 24.74 31.30 -13.64
C TYR A 304 24.91 32.82 -13.40
N PHE A 305 24.89 33.28 -12.14
CA PHE A 305 25.00 34.71 -11.80
C PHE A 305 26.09 35.01 -10.76
N TYR A 306 26.37 34.08 -9.84
CA TYR A 306 27.33 34.27 -8.76
C TYR A 306 28.76 33.93 -9.21
N ASP A 307 29.64 34.93 -9.17
CA ASP A 307 31.09 34.79 -9.40
C ASP A 307 31.42 33.89 -10.60
N THR A 308 30.99 34.32 -11.80
CA THR A 308 31.19 33.55 -13.03
C THR A 308 32.65 33.52 -13.50
N ALA A 309 33.53 34.35 -12.93
CA ALA A 309 34.97 34.19 -13.09
C ALA A 309 35.46 32.83 -12.53
N ASN A 310 34.81 32.32 -11.47
CA ASN A 310 35.12 31.03 -10.85
C ASN A 310 33.98 29.99 -11.04
N GLU A 311 33.13 30.16 -12.07
CA GLU A 311 31.90 29.38 -12.27
C GLU A 311 32.11 27.86 -12.14
N VAL A 312 33.15 27.33 -12.78
CA VAL A 312 33.48 25.89 -12.80
C VAL A 312 33.80 25.38 -11.39
N GLN A 313 34.58 26.14 -10.63
CA GLN A 313 34.95 25.79 -9.25
C GLN A 313 33.76 25.97 -8.30
N ASN A 314 32.88 26.94 -8.56
CA ASN A 314 31.61 27.11 -7.84
C ASN A 314 30.66 25.93 -8.11
N ARG A 315 30.53 25.46 -9.37
CA ARG A 315 29.78 24.24 -9.71
C ARG A 315 30.35 23.01 -9.00
N ILE A 316 31.67 22.80 -9.02
CA ILE A 316 32.34 21.66 -8.36
C ILE A 316 32.16 21.71 -6.82
N SER A 317 32.33 22.87 -6.20
CA SER A 317 32.25 23.04 -4.74
C SER A 317 30.81 23.05 -4.18
N SER A 318 29.80 23.25 -5.03
CA SER A 318 28.37 23.14 -4.67
C SER A 318 27.97 21.72 -4.27
N ILE A 319 28.75 20.69 -4.63
CA ILE A 319 28.43 19.25 -4.40
C ILE A 319 29.50 18.54 -3.55
N ALA A 320 30.06 19.24 -2.56
CA ALA A 320 31.28 18.86 -1.83
C ALA A 320 31.22 17.58 -0.96
N ASP A 321 30.04 16.97 -0.72
CA ASP A 321 29.89 15.77 0.13
C ASP A 321 30.04 14.42 -0.63
N ILE A 322 30.57 14.45 -1.86
CA ILE A 322 30.69 13.24 -2.70
C ILE A 322 31.98 12.45 -2.40
N SER A 323 31.83 11.12 -2.30
CA SER A 323 32.95 10.16 -2.22
C SER A 323 34.00 10.37 -3.31
N LEU A 324 35.28 10.26 -2.93
CA LEU A 324 36.45 10.44 -3.81
C LEU A 324 36.34 9.76 -5.19
N SER A 325 35.65 8.62 -5.30
CA SER A 325 35.49 7.86 -6.55
C SER A 325 34.55 8.50 -7.58
N ASN A 326 33.63 9.37 -7.15
CA ASN A 326 32.63 10.03 -8.00
C ASN A 326 32.87 11.54 -8.10
N ARG A 327 34.07 12.04 -7.74
CA ARG A 327 34.39 13.47 -7.85
C ARG A 327 34.39 13.88 -9.33
N PRO A 328 33.60 14.90 -9.72
CA PRO A 328 33.54 15.37 -11.11
C PRO A 328 34.90 15.84 -11.63
N ARG A 329 35.24 15.43 -12.85
CA ARG A 329 36.40 15.92 -13.61
C ARG A 329 36.12 17.32 -14.15
N GLU A 330 37.04 18.24 -13.88
CA GLU A 330 36.93 19.67 -14.19
C GLU A 330 36.82 19.95 -15.69
N HIS A 331 37.62 19.29 -16.53
CA HIS A 331 37.58 19.50 -17.98
C HIS A 331 36.23 19.12 -18.60
N ILE A 332 35.57 18.08 -18.08
CA ILE A 332 34.21 17.71 -18.49
C ILE A 332 33.19 18.80 -18.07
N VAL A 333 33.36 19.42 -16.90
CA VAL A 333 32.49 20.54 -16.47
C VAL A 333 32.68 21.74 -17.40
N VAL A 334 33.91 22.08 -17.79
CA VAL A 334 34.19 23.16 -18.76
C VAL A 334 33.49 22.89 -20.09
N GLN A 335 33.74 21.73 -20.70
CA GLN A 335 33.18 21.42 -22.02
C GLN A 335 31.63 21.33 -22.01
N LEU A 336 31.02 20.84 -20.92
CA LEU A 336 29.56 20.81 -20.79
C LEU A 336 28.95 22.20 -20.56
N ARG A 337 29.64 23.09 -19.83
CA ARG A 337 29.23 24.50 -19.70
C ARG A 337 29.20 25.17 -21.07
N ASP A 338 30.29 25.06 -21.81
CA ASP A 338 30.46 25.73 -23.10
C ASP A 338 29.41 25.25 -24.11
N MET A 339 29.20 23.93 -24.18
CA MET A 339 28.12 23.30 -24.96
C MET A 339 26.71 23.83 -24.59
N LEU A 340 26.42 24.01 -23.29
CA LEU A 340 25.12 24.54 -22.86
C LEU A 340 24.96 26.02 -23.18
N TYR A 341 26.01 26.85 -23.08
CA TYR A 341 25.93 28.24 -23.52
C TYR A 341 25.83 28.36 -25.05
N GLU A 342 26.42 27.45 -25.82
CA GLU A 342 26.31 27.45 -27.29
C GLU A 342 24.93 26.97 -27.80
N HIS A 343 24.27 26.05 -27.09
CA HIS A 343 23.08 25.36 -27.64
C HIS A 343 21.81 25.40 -26.78
N ASN A 344 21.88 25.70 -25.49
CA ASN A 344 20.71 25.69 -24.61
C ASN A 344 20.09 27.08 -24.50
N ILE A 345 18.92 27.28 -25.11
CA ILE A 345 18.23 28.58 -25.15
C ILE A 345 17.93 29.16 -23.75
N VAL A 346 17.78 28.31 -22.73
CA VAL A 346 17.58 28.77 -21.34
C VAL A 346 18.89 29.25 -20.72
N ALA A 347 20.00 28.53 -20.96
CA ALA A 347 21.32 28.96 -20.50
C ALA A 347 21.77 30.26 -21.19
N GLN A 348 21.52 30.40 -22.50
CA GLN A 348 21.74 31.63 -23.27
C GLN A 348 20.92 32.81 -22.74
N GLY A 349 19.65 32.56 -22.39
CA GLY A 349 18.78 33.57 -21.77
C GLY A 349 19.31 34.04 -20.41
N PHE A 350 19.82 33.11 -19.59
CA PHE A 350 20.44 33.42 -18.30
C PHE A 350 21.76 34.20 -18.47
N GLN A 351 22.61 33.82 -19.41
CA GLN A 351 23.84 34.55 -19.76
C GLN A 351 23.53 35.97 -20.24
N THR A 352 22.59 36.12 -21.17
CA THR A 352 22.14 37.42 -21.69
C THR A 352 21.57 38.32 -20.59
N ALA A 353 20.85 37.74 -19.63
CA ALA A 353 20.38 38.46 -18.46
C ALA A 353 21.55 38.89 -17.55
N GLN A 354 22.56 38.04 -17.33
CA GLN A 354 23.74 38.36 -16.54
C GLN A 354 24.52 39.55 -17.14
N ASP A 355 24.81 39.51 -18.44
CA ASP A 355 25.55 40.57 -19.13
C ASP A 355 24.84 41.93 -18.99
N ARG A 356 23.51 41.93 -19.09
CA ARG A 356 22.68 43.14 -18.89
C ARG A 356 22.71 43.62 -17.44
N ILE A 357 22.62 42.73 -16.46
CA ILE A 357 22.73 43.08 -15.03
C ILE A 357 24.09 43.72 -14.71
N GLY A 358 25.17 43.24 -15.31
CA GLY A 358 26.51 43.84 -15.18
C GLY A 358 26.61 45.30 -15.67
N SER A 359 25.66 45.74 -16.51
CA SER A 359 25.57 47.11 -17.05
C SER A 359 24.57 48.02 -16.31
N LEU A 360 23.77 47.47 -15.39
CA LEU A 360 22.69 48.19 -14.69
C LEU A 360 23.09 48.49 -13.24
N ALA A 361 22.88 49.73 -12.81
CA ALA A 361 23.23 50.17 -11.46
C ALA A 361 22.11 49.84 -10.45
N ALA A 362 22.41 48.97 -9.48
CA ALA A 362 21.77 48.84 -8.16
C ALA A 362 20.22 48.68 -8.03
N ASP A 363 19.46 48.64 -9.12
CA ASP A 363 18.00 48.41 -9.10
C ASP A 363 17.62 46.95 -8.82
N ASP A 364 16.42 46.73 -8.27
CA ASP A 364 15.83 45.39 -8.19
C ASP A 364 15.34 44.92 -9.57
N PHE A 365 15.82 43.74 -9.96
CA PHE A 365 15.53 43.10 -11.24
C PHE A 365 14.92 41.72 -11.06
N TYR A 366 14.12 41.32 -12.05
CA TYR A 366 13.39 40.05 -12.07
C TYR A 366 13.66 39.34 -13.39
N LEU A 367 13.87 38.03 -13.34
CA LEU A 367 14.00 37.18 -14.52
C LEU A 367 12.72 36.40 -14.73
N ARG A 368 12.08 36.59 -15.88
CA ARG A 368 10.83 35.93 -16.28
C ARG A 368 11.11 34.84 -17.30
N ILE A 369 10.77 33.59 -16.96
CA ILE A 369 10.73 32.49 -17.92
C ILE A 369 9.30 32.36 -18.44
N SER A 370 9.10 32.52 -19.76
CA SER A 370 7.77 32.57 -20.37
C SER A 370 7.12 31.18 -20.49
N SER A 371 5.85 31.09 -20.07
CA SER A 371 5.01 29.91 -20.28
C SER A 371 4.35 29.87 -21.67
N THR A 372 4.24 31.00 -22.37
CA THR A 372 3.52 31.13 -23.65
C THR A 372 4.46 31.41 -24.84
N ARG A 373 4.03 30.97 -26.03
CA ARG A 373 4.59 31.42 -27.33
C ARG A 373 3.58 32.35 -28.00
N SER A 374 4.03 33.22 -28.90
CA SER A 374 3.11 33.88 -29.83
C SER A 374 2.46 32.84 -30.75
N ARG A 375 1.19 33.03 -31.13
CA ARG A 375 0.46 32.06 -31.98
C ARG A 375 1.07 31.89 -33.39
N GLN A 376 1.95 32.80 -33.81
CA GLN A 376 2.64 32.73 -35.11
C GLN A 376 3.92 31.87 -35.05
N ALA A 377 4.52 31.67 -33.87
CA ALA A 377 5.76 30.89 -33.69
C ALA A 377 5.53 29.37 -33.50
N VAL A 378 4.34 28.87 -33.85
CA VAL A 378 3.92 27.50 -33.50
C VAL A 378 4.44 26.45 -34.48
N GLN A 379 4.74 26.80 -35.74
CA GLN A 379 4.87 25.77 -36.79
C GLN A 379 6.30 25.46 -37.32
N TYR A 380 7.22 26.43 -37.49
CA TYR A 380 8.54 26.13 -38.11
C TYR A 380 9.78 26.91 -37.61
N SER A 381 9.68 27.73 -36.55
CA SER A 381 10.82 28.54 -36.07
C SER A 381 11.35 28.06 -34.71
N ALA A 382 12.68 28.01 -34.57
CA ALA A 382 13.33 27.91 -33.27
C ALA A 382 13.13 29.21 -32.48
N PRO A 383 12.78 29.16 -31.18
CA PRO A 383 12.54 30.35 -30.37
C PRO A 383 13.86 31.08 -30.06
N ALA A 384 13.81 32.40 -29.97
CA ALA A 384 14.96 33.20 -29.54
C ALA A 384 15.08 33.21 -28.00
N ALA A 385 16.29 33.43 -27.48
CA ALA A 385 16.56 33.33 -26.04
C ALA A 385 15.78 34.37 -25.21
N ASP A 386 15.53 35.55 -25.78
CA ASP A 386 14.75 36.65 -25.20
C ASP A 386 13.22 36.41 -25.22
N GLU A 387 12.70 35.58 -26.14
CA GLU A 387 11.32 35.10 -26.10
C GLU A 387 11.07 34.10 -24.96
N VAL A 388 12.12 33.40 -24.52
CA VAL A 388 12.04 32.36 -23.48
C VAL A 388 12.39 32.91 -22.09
N VAL A 389 13.39 33.81 -22.01
CA VAL A 389 13.90 34.41 -20.78
C VAL A 389 14.01 35.94 -20.95
N GLY A 390 13.14 36.67 -20.24
CA GLY A 390 13.14 38.13 -20.22
C GLY A 390 13.67 38.69 -18.90
N LEU A 391 14.42 39.80 -18.99
CA LEU A 391 14.81 40.63 -17.83
C LEU A 391 13.80 41.76 -17.64
N ILE A 392 13.32 41.96 -16.42
CA ILE A 392 12.40 43.03 -16.00
C ILE A 392 13.13 43.88 -14.96
N VAL A 393 13.02 45.20 -15.05
CA VAL A 393 13.67 46.18 -14.16
C VAL A 393 12.60 47.12 -13.59
N GLY A 394 12.62 47.37 -12.27
CA GLY A 394 11.67 48.25 -11.59
C GLY A 394 10.41 47.55 -11.06
N ASP A 395 9.42 48.34 -10.63
CA ASP A 395 8.20 47.85 -9.98
C ASP A 395 7.35 46.97 -10.90
N PHE A 396 7.19 45.70 -10.53
CA PHE A 396 6.43 44.71 -11.28
C PHE A 396 5.04 44.48 -10.67
N THR A 397 3.98 44.65 -11.47
CA THR A 397 2.62 44.22 -11.12
C THR A 397 2.35 42.79 -11.58
N GLU A 398 1.70 41.99 -10.73
CA GLU A 398 1.61 40.53 -10.85
C GLU A 398 0.61 40.01 -11.93
N ASP A 399 0.25 40.85 -12.92
CA ASP A 399 -0.74 40.55 -13.98
C ASP A 399 -0.22 39.61 -15.10
N SER A 400 0.95 38.99 -14.91
CA SER A 400 1.51 38.03 -15.87
C SER A 400 0.77 36.68 -15.88
N SER A 401 0.98 35.88 -16.93
CA SER A 401 0.38 34.54 -17.07
C SER A 401 0.62 33.70 -15.81
N ARG A 402 -0.45 33.10 -15.24
CA ARG A 402 -0.44 32.23 -14.03
C ARG A 402 0.53 31.03 -14.05
N ARG A 403 1.29 30.84 -15.13
CA ARG A 403 2.27 29.76 -15.32
C ARG A 403 3.71 30.24 -15.56
N ASP A 404 3.95 31.54 -15.71
CA ASP A 404 5.30 32.08 -15.87
C ASP A 404 6.12 31.89 -14.58
N ILE A 405 7.45 31.78 -14.71
CA ILE A 405 8.36 31.69 -13.57
C ILE A 405 9.02 33.05 -13.39
N ILE A 406 8.79 33.70 -12.26
CA ILE A 406 9.40 35.00 -11.90
C ILE A 406 10.46 34.78 -10.83
N ILE A 407 11.72 35.07 -11.14
CA ILE A 407 12.85 34.89 -10.23
C ILE A 407 13.37 36.26 -9.77
N HIS A 408 13.41 36.48 -8.46
CA HIS A 408 13.89 37.71 -7.84
C HIS A 408 15.42 37.78 -7.77
N SER A 409 15.97 38.99 -7.90
CA SER A 409 17.39 39.33 -7.66
C SER A 409 17.93 38.74 -6.34
N ARG A 410 17.25 39.05 -5.23
CA ARG A 410 17.60 38.78 -3.82
C ARG A 410 16.34 38.46 -3.00
N GLY A 411 16.51 37.91 -1.79
CA GLY A 411 15.47 37.81 -0.76
C GLY A 411 14.29 36.85 -1.02
N GLY A 412 14.10 36.36 -2.25
CA GLY A 412 12.97 35.49 -2.62
C GLY A 412 12.98 34.12 -1.92
N GLN A 413 11.81 33.66 -1.48
CA GLN A 413 11.62 32.29 -0.99
C GLN A 413 11.75 31.27 -2.14
N LEU A 414 12.04 30.01 -1.79
CA LEU A 414 12.05 28.90 -2.76
C LEU A 414 10.64 28.64 -3.33
N GLN A 415 10.40 29.09 -4.55
CA GLN A 415 9.14 28.92 -5.26
C GLN A 415 9.04 27.51 -5.88
N ARG A 416 7.85 26.89 -5.83
CA ARG A 416 7.56 25.63 -6.54
C ARG A 416 7.18 25.92 -7.99
N ILE A 417 7.83 25.27 -8.95
CA ILE A 417 7.45 25.36 -10.36
C ILE A 417 6.25 24.45 -10.63
N ASN A 418 5.32 24.93 -11.43
CA ASN A 418 4.16 24.17 -11.91
C ASN A 418 4.61 23.05 -12.87
N PRO A 419 4.24 21.77 -12.65
CA PRO A 419 4.54 20.66 -13.57
C PRO A 419 4.02 20.80 -15.01
N LEU A 420 3.08 21.73 -15.25
CA LEU A 420 2.55 22.09 -16.56
C LEU A 420 3.34 23.20 -17.26
N HIS A 421 4.45 23.66 -16.68
CA HIS A 421 5.32 24.65 -17.32
C HIS A 421 6.10 24.02 -18.49
N ARG A 422 6.14 24.68 -19.65
CA ARG A 422 6.77 24.16 -20.86
C ARG A 422 8.27 23.82 -20.70
N LYS A 423 8.97 24.49 -19.78
CA LYS A 423 10.39 24.22 -19.46
C LYS A 423 10.61 23.35 -18.21
N TYR A 424 9.57 22.72 -17.66
CA TYR A 424 9.66 22.02 -16.37
C TYR A 424 10.78 20.97 -16.32
N PHE A 425 10.89 20.13 -17.36
CA PHE A 425 11.98 19.15 -17.44
C PHE A 425 13.29 19.77 -17.91
N ALA A 426 13.29 20.73 -18.85
CA ALA A 426 14.50 21.39 -19.31
C ALA A 426 15.27 22.09 -18.16
N LEU A 427 14.55 22.71 -17.23
CA LEU A 427 15.14 23.38 -16.07
C LEU A 427 15.79 22.40 -15.06
N GLN A 428 15.27 21.16 -14.96
CA GLN A 428 15.78 20.16 -14.02
C GLN A 428 16.78 19.18 -14.65
N TYR A 429 16.70 18.96 -15.96
CA TYR A 429 17.49 18.00 -16.73
C TYR A 429 18.20 18.61 -17.95
N PRO A 430 19.05 19.65 -17.82
CA PRO A 430 19.71 20.27 -18.98
C PRO A 430 20.57 19.33 -19.82
N LEU A 431 21.01 18.18 -19.26
CA LEU A 431 21.75 17.16 -20.01
C LEU A 431 20.85 16.12 -20.73
N LEU A 432 19.54 16.10 -20.47
CA LEU A 432 18.56 15.35 -21.27
C LEU A 432 17.83 16.26 -22.27
N PHE A 433 17.78 17.55 -21.96
CA PHE A 433 17.15 18.61 -22.73
C PHE A 433 18.22 19.63 -23.10
N SER A 434 19.21 19.18 -23.89
CA SER A 434 20.43 19.93 -24.20
C SER A 434 20.17 21.25 -24.92
N ARG A 435 19.08 21.36 -25.69
CA ARG A 435 18.72 22.63 -26.35
C ARG A 435 17.70 23.45 -25.56
N GLY A 436 17.22 22.95 -24.42
CA GLY A 436 16.17 23.60 -23.63
C GLY A 436 14.77 23.36 -24.20
N GLU A 437 14.54 22.16 -24.75
CA GLU A 437 13.34 21.71 -25.47
C GLU A 437 12.08 21.74 -24.57
N ASP A 438 10.90 21.83 -25.19
CA ASP A 438 9.62 21.89 -24.45
C ASP A 438 9.18 20.50 -23.93
N SER A 439 8.82 20.44 -22.65
CA SER A 439 8.15 19.31 -22.00
C SER A 439 6.63 19.32 -22.22
N PHE A 440 5.89 18.42 -21.55
CA PHE A 440 4.43 18.35 -21.67
C PHE A 440 3.73 19.68 -21.35
N THR A 441 2.76 20.05 -22.19
CA THR A 441 1.79 21.13 -21.98
C THR A 441 0.38 20.65 -22.35
N GLU A 442 -0.66 21.33 -21.86
CA GLU A 442 -2.06 20.89 -22.00
C GLU A 442 -2.67 21.17 -23.39
N ASP A 443 -1.99 21.97 -24.21
CA ASP A 443 -2.37 22.43 -25.55
C ASP A 443 -1.83 21.54 -26.69
N ILE A 444 -1.22 20.40 -26.37
CA ILE A 444 -0.79 19.42 -27.38
C ILE A 444 -2.01 18.69 -27.93
N GLU A 445 -2.44 19.03 -29.15
CA GLU A 445 -3.56 18.40 -29.86
C GLU A 445 -3.24 16.96 -30.33
N TYR A 446 -4.27 16.13 -30.49
CA TYR A 446 -4.15 14.86 -31.22
C TYR A 446 -4.06 15.09 -32.73
N ASP A 447 -3.34 14.20 -33.42
CA ASP A 447 -3.39 14.12 -34.87
C ASP A 447 -4.81 13.71 -35.33
N THR A 448 -5.44 14.59 -36.09
CA THR A 448 -6.80 14.41 -36.63
C THR A 448 -6.85 13.54 -37.88
N SER A 449 -5.70 13.27 -38.52
CA SER A 449 -5.58 12.35 -39.66
C SER A 449 -5.57 10.86 -39.23
N ALA A 450 -5.31 10.60 -37.95
CA ALA A 450 -5.14 9.26 -37.40
C ALA A 450 -6.45 8.44 -37.34
N VAL A 451 -6.30 7.10 -37.39
CA VAL A 451 -7.43 6.16 -37.49
C VAL A 451 -8.39 6.30 -36.30
N GLY A 452 -9.64 6.64 -36.61
CA GLY A 452 -10.72 6.81 -35.63
C GLY A 452 -10.66 8.12 -34.82
N ALA A 453 -10.00 9.16 -35.33
CA ALA A 453 -10.03 10.51 -34.75
C ALA A 453 -11.45 11.06 -34.53
N SER A 454 -12.41 10.70 -35.39
CA SER A 454 -13.83 11.08 -35.28
C SER A 454 -14.55 10.62 -33.99
N ASN A 455 -13.99 9.66 -33.25
CA ASN A 455 -14.57 9.12 -32.02
C ASN A 455 -13.87 9.61 -30.73
N VAL A 456 -12.99 10.61 -30.81
CA VAL A 456 -12.19 11.05 -29.65
C VAL A 456 -12.94 12.11 -28.83
N ARG A 457 -13.36 11.76 -27.61
CA ARG A 457 -14.06 12.66 -26.68
C ARG A 457 -13.21 13.81 -26.09
N ARG A 458 -11.92 13.90 -26.42
CA ARG A 458 -10.97 14.89 -25.89
C ARG A 458 -10.02 15.32 -27.03
N PRO A 459 -9.82 16.63 -27.30
CA PRO A 459 -8.96 17.07 -28.40
C PRO A 459 -7.44 17.00 -28.09
N HIS A 460 -7.04 17.00 -26.82
CA HIS A 460 -5.62 17.07 -26.42
C HIS A 460 -5.04 15.76 -25.85
N VAL A 461 -3.76 15.54 -26.13
CA VAL A 461 -2.91 14.45 -25.61
C VAL A 461 -2.82 14.53 -24.09
N THR A 462 -2.87 13.39 -23.39
CA THR A 462 -2.68 13.38 -21.93
C THR A 462 -1.20 13.31 -21.55
N MET A 463 -0.84 13.85 -20.38
CA MET A 463 0.52 13.75 -19.82
C MET A 463 1.03 12.29 -19.73
N LEU A 464 0.13 11.34 -19.45
CA LEU A 464 0.41 9.92 -19.46
C LEU A 464 0.83 9.42 -20.84
N GLU A 465 0.14 9.86 -21.90
CA GLU A 465 0.43 9.49 -23.28
C GLU A 465 1.69 10.19 -23.81
N TYR A 466 1.93 11.45 -23.45
CA TYR A 466 3.18 12.15 -23.77
C TYR A 466 4.41 11.41 -23.21
N TYR A 467 4.45 11.12 -21.90
CA TYR A 467 5.60 10.43 -21.33
C TYR A 467 5.68 8.96 -21.78
N ARG A 468 4.55 8.29 -22.00
CA ARG A 468 4.54 6.93 -22.57
C ARG A 468 5.10 6.91 -24.00
N TYR A 469 4.80 7.91 -24.82
CA TYR A 469 5.42 8.09 -26.14
C TYR A 469 6.94 8.24 -26.00
N ARG A 470 7.41 9.11 -25.09
CA ARG A 470 8.85 9.38 -24.87
C ARG A 470 9.66 8.20 -24.32
N VAL A 471 9.06 7.30 -23.52
CA VAL A 471 9.77 6.11 -22.98
C VAL A 471 9.72 4.87 -23.87
N HIS A 472 9.42 5.02 -25.17
CA HIS A 472 9.66 3.98 -26.20
C HIS A 472 10.89 4.31 -27.03
N VAL A 473 11.73 3.30 -27.31
CA VAL A 473 12.81 3.40 -28.30
C VAL A 473 12.20 3.46 -29.71
N ARG A 474 12.78 4.30 -30.56
CA ARG A 474 12.45 4.46 -31.98
C ARG A 474 13.71 4.32 -32.83
N THR A 475 13.54 4.08 -34.13
CA THR A 475 14.64 3.96 -35.09
C THR A 475 15.13 5.30 -35.64
N ASP A 476 14.33 6.36 -35.50
CA ASP A 476 14.46 7.68 -36.12
C ASP A 476 14.51 8.84 -35.11
N GLU A 477 14.54 8.54 -33.79
CA GLU A 477 14.75 9.52 -32.72
C GLU A 477 16.03 9.21 -31.94
N SER A 478 16.65 10.26 -31.39
CA SER A 478 17.80 10.16 -30.47
C SER A 478 17.52 9.25 -29.27
N PRO A 479 18.41 8.28 -28.97
CA PRO A 479 18.26 7.39 -27.83
C PRO A 479 18.74 8.03 -26.51
N ILE A 480 18.87 9.37 -26.43
CA ILE A 480 19.47 10.10 -25.30
C ILE A 480 18.95 9.62 -23.94
N LEU A 481 17.62 9.54 -23.75
CA LEU A 481 17.00 9.03 -22.52
C LEU A 481 17.55 7.63 -22.15
N PHE A 482 17.57 6.71 -23.10
CA PHE A 482 18.00 5.33 -22.89
C PHE A 482 19.52 5.18 -22.74
N ARG A 483 20.32 6.16 -23.17
CA ARG A 483 21.77 6.23 -22.94
C ARG A 483 22.12 6.77 -21.56
N SER A 484 21.26 7.54 -20.90
CA SER A 484 21.60 8.27 -19.66
C SER A 484 21.48 7.48 -18.34
N GLY A 485 21.24 6.16 -18.38
CA GLY A 485 21.34 5.23 -17.26
C GLY A 485 20.81 5.71 -15.90
N ARG A 486 21.69 6.11 -14.97
CA ARG A 486 21.29 6.60 -13.63
C ARG A 486 20.39 7.85 -13.70
N LEU A 487 20.60 8.73 -14.68
CA LEU A 487 19.75 9.90 -14.89
C LEU A 487 18.41 9.50 -15.53
N PHE A 488 18.38 8.45 -16.37
CA PHE A 488 17.14 7.86 -16.88
C PHE A 488 16.26 7.28 -15.76
N GLN A 489 16.86 6.58 -14.79
CA GLN A 489 16.13 6.15 -13.58
C GLN A 489 15.46 7.33 -12.85
N GLN A 490 16.15 8.47 -12.74
CA GLN A 490 15.62 9.66 -12.09
C GLN A 490 14.48 10.29 -12.90
N VAL A 491 14.68 10.51 -14.20
CA VAL A 491 13.66 11.15 -15.05
C VAL A 491 12.39 10.31 -15.15
N CYS A 492 12.49 8.96 -15.19
CA CYS A 492 11.31 8.08 -15.19
C CYS A 492 10.45 8.25 -13.92
N VAL A 493 11.11 8.34 -12.75
CA VAL A 493 10.43 8.55 -11.46
C VAL A 493 9.76 9.92 -11.42
N ASP A 494 10.38 10.93 -12.00
CA ASP A 494 9.84 12.28 -12.08
C ASP A 494 8.65 12.38 -13.05
N MET A 495 8.77 11.81 -14.26
CA MET A 495 7.69 11.70 -15.25
C MET A 495 6.43 11.07 -14.64
N TYR A 496 6.57 9.96 -13.90
CA TYR A 496 5.42 9.38 -13.20
C TYR A 496 4.95 10.24 -12.02
N ALA A 497 5.84 10.91 -11.29
CA ALA A 497 5.43 11.83 -10.24
C ALA A 497 4.59 12.99 -10.80
N CYS A 498 4.92 13.58 -11.95
CA CYS A 498 4.08 14.57 -12.62
C CYS A 498 2.71 14.00 -13.03
N ILE A 499 2.67 12.80 -13.62
CA ILE A 499 1.40 12.12 -13.99
C ILE A 499 0.53 11.88 -12.75
N GLU A 500 1.14 11.45 -11.64
CA GLU A 500 0.43 11.17 -10.41
C GLU A 500 -0.05 12.46 -9.73
N ASP A 501 0.81 13.49 -9.63
CA ASP A 501 0.47 14.83 -9.11
C ASP A 501 -0.70 15.42 -9.90
N ALA A 502 -0.66 15.39 -11.24
CA ALA A 502 -1.77 15.85 -12.07
C ALA A 502 -3.09 15.10 -11.82
N ARG A 503 -3.04 13.76 -11.61
CA ARG A 503 -4.23 12.95 -11.28
C ARG A 503 -4.75 13.22 -9.87
N LEU A 504 -3.86 13.40 -8.89
CA LEU A 504 -4.23 13.73 -7.52
C LEU A 504 -4.76 15.17 -7.41
N THR A 505 -4.18 16.13 -8.13
CA THR A 505 -4.68 17.49 -8.29
C THR A 505 -6.06 17.50 -8.93
N TYR A 506 -6.31 16.70 -9.97
CA TYR A 506 -7.65 16.52 -10.52
C TYR A 506 -8.62 16.00 -9.45
N LEU A 507 -8.28 14.92 -8.75
CA LEU A 507 -9.11 14.37 -7.68
C LEU A 507 -9.37 15.39 -6.56
N TYR A 508 -8.38 16.18 -6.16
CA TYR A 508 -8.49 17.21 -5.13
C TYR A 508 -9.48 18.33 -5.53
N HIS A 509 -9.46 18.77 -6.80
CA HIS A 509 -10.36 19.83 -7.30
C HIS A 509 -11.71 19.32 -7.81
N ASN A 510 -11.91 18.00 -7.92
CA ASN A 510 -13.15 17.38 -8.42
C ASN A 510 -13.85 16.54 -7.33
N GLN A 511 -13.67 16.91 -6.06
CA GLN A 511 -14.30 16.20 -4.93
C GLN A 511 -15.83 16.21 -5.00
N ASP A 512 -16.46 17.20 -5.63
CA ASP A 512 -17.90 17.21 -5.96
C ASP A 512 -18.39 15.95 -6.69
N SER A 513 -17.51 15.28 -7.45
CA SER A 513 -17.83 14.04 -8.17
C SER A 513 -17.54 12.75 -7.37
N LEU A 514 -17.05 12.89 -6.12
CA LEU A 514 -16.53 11.82 -5.28
C LEU A 514 -17.09 11.84 -3.85
N ARG A 515 -17.50 13.02 -3.37
CA ARG A 515 -18.18 13.27 -2.10
C ARG A 515 -19.45 12.46 -2.08
N MET A 516 -19.64 11.68 -1.02
CA MET A 516 -20.77 10.78 -0.89
C MET A 516 -21.21 10.64 0.56
N ASP A 517 -22.52 10.61 0.76
CA ASP A 517 -23.17 10.35 2.04
C ASP A 517 -24.50 9.62 1.81
N SER A 518 -25.12 9.10 2.87
CA SER A 518 -26.40 8.38 2.77
C SER A 518 -27.58 9.34 2.60
N VAL A 519 -28.60 8.94 1.83
CA VAL A 519 -29.84 9.74 1.67
C VAL A 519 -30.49 10.08 3.02
N GLN A 520 -30.39 9.19 4.01
CA GLN A 520 -30.87 9.46 5.36
C GLN A 520 -30.09 10.59 6.06
N ASN A 521 -28.75 10.59 5.98
CA ASN A 521 -27.94 11.67 6.56
C ASN A 521 -28.23 13.01 5.86
N ILE A 522 -28.40 12.99 4.54
CA ILE A 522 -28.79 14.17 3.73
C ILE A 522 -30.15 14.71 4.21
N ARG A 523 -31.16 13.85 4.37
CA ARG A 523 -32.48 14.25 4.92
C ARG A 523 -32.41 14.74 6.36
N THR A 524 -31.57 14.14 7.20
CA THR A 524 -31.38 14.60 8.58
C THR A 524 -30.69 15.97 8.62
N ALA A 525 -29.76 16.25 7.71
CA ALA A 525 -29.10 17.54 7.58
C ALA A 525 -30.08 18.65 7.15
N VAL A 526 -30.93 18.37 6.14
CA VAL A 526 -32.07 19.26 5.76
C VAL A 526 -32.92 19.60 7.00
N LEU A 527 -33.33 18.58 7.76
CA LEU A 527 -34.14 18.77 8.97
C LEU A 527 -33.41 19.51 10.10
N GLN A 528 -32.08 19.58 10.06
CA GLN A 528 -31.23 20.35 10.98
C GLN A 528 -30.96 21.78 10.49
N GLY A 529 -31.43 22.14 9.29
CA GLY A 529 -31.22 23.46 8.68
C GLY A 529 -29.95 23.58 7.83
N ASP A 530 -29.28 22.47 7.52
CA ASP A 530 -28.25 22.46 6.48
C ASP A 530 -28.93 22.52 5.10
N MET A 531 -28.52 23.48 4.27
CA MET A 531 -29.14 23.74 2.96
C MET A 531 -28.32 23.14 1.80
N PHE A 532 -27.00 23.02 1.95
CA PHE A 532 -26.07 22.73 0.86
C PHE A 532 -25.10 21.58 1.15
N GLY A 533 -24.71 20.88 0.08
CA GLY A 533 -23.76 19.75 0.11
C GLY A 533 -22.46 19.99 0.89
N TYR A 534 -21.93 21.22 0.91
CA TYR A 534 -20.66 21.53 1.57
C TYR A 534 -20.67 21.26 3.08
N GLN A 535 -21.85 21.17 3.70
CA GLN A 535 -22.07 21.00 5.14
C GLN A 535 -21.88 19.53 5.60
N ILE A 536 -22.02 18.52 4.72
CA ILE A 536 -22.07 17.09 5.11
C ILE A 536 -21.18 16.14 4.28
N GLY A 537 -20.59 15.13 4.91
CA GLY A 537 -19.73 14.13 4.26
C GLY A 537 -18.22 14.45 4.23
N LYS A 538 -17.38 13.48 3.83
CA LYS A 538 -15.91 13.61 3.82
C LYS A 538 -15.40 14.42 2.63
N ARG A 539 -14.56 15.44 2.90
CA ARG A 539 -14.08 16.41 1.91
C ARG A 539 -12.97 15.96 0.96
N PHE A 540 -12.03 15.11 1.38
CA PHE A 540 -10.85 14.74 0.57
C PHE A 540 -10.69 13.22 0.49
N ILE A 541 -11.43 12.61 -0.43
CA ILE A 541 -11.48 11.16 -0.65
C ILE A 541 -10.50 10.75 -1.75
N LEU A 542 -9.71 9.69 -1.49
CA LEU A 542 -8.92 9.01 -2.52
C LEU A 542 -9.70 7.75 -3.00
N PRO A 543 -10.34 7.77 -4.18
CA PRO A 543 -11.28 6.72 -4.58
C PRO A 543 -10.59 5.38 -4.89
N ALA A 544 -11.35 4.28 -4.79
CA ALA A 544 -10.85 2.94 -5.09
C ALA A 544 -10.48 2.71 -6.58
N SER A 545 -10.81 3.64 -7.47
CA SER A 545 -10.34 3.69 -8.86
C SER A 545 -8.89 4.17 -8.99
N PHE A 546 -8.32 4.80 -7.96
CA PHE A 546 -6.92 5.20 -7.94
C PHE A 546 -6.01 3.99 -7.67
N VAL A 547 -5.39 3.48 -8.74
CA VAL A 547 -4.57 2.26 -8.73
C VAL A 547 -3.39 2.39 -7.76
N GLY A 548 -3.28 1.47 -6.81
CA GLY A 548 -2.25 1.48 -5.77
C GLY A 548 -2.58 2.32 -4.53
N GLY A 549 -3.70 3.06 -4.53
CA GLY A 549 -4.18 3.73 -3.32
C GLY A 549 -4.70 2.74 -2.25
N PRO A 550 -4.85 3.16 -0.98
CA PRO A 550 -5.26 2.27 0.10
C PRO A 550 -6.62 1.60 -0.15
N ARG A 551 -7.61 2.37 -0.64
CA ARG A 551 -8.94 1.84 -0.98
C ARG A 551 -8.88 0.81 -2.12
N TYR A 552 -8.05 1.03 -3.15
CA TYR A 552 -7.85 0.07 -4.26
C TYR A 552 -7.28 -1.27 -3.75
N LEU A 553 -6.21 -1.21 -2.95
CA LEU A 553 -5.55 -2.41 -2.41
C LEU A 553 -6.48 -3.19 -1.46
N PHE A 554 -7.21 -2.49 -0.60
CA PHE A 554 -8.16 -3.10 0.33
C PHE A 554 -9.34 -3.77 -0.38
N GLN A 555 -9.87 -3.16 -1.45
CA GLN A 555 -10.93 -3.75 -2.25
C GLN A 555 -10.48 -5.03 -2.97
N ASN A 556 -9.26 -5.06 -3.50
CA ASN A 556 -8.69 -6.25 -4.13
C ASN A 556 -8.38 -7.36 -3.10
N TYR A 557 -7.97 -6.99 -1.88
CA TYR A 557 -7.83 -7.94 -0.76
C TYR A 557 -9.17 -8.60 -0.41
N GLN A 558 -10.24 -7.81 -0.28
CA GLN A 558 -11.60 -8.33 -0.04
C GLN A 558 -12.11 -9.20 -1.21
N ASP A 559 -11.78 -8.87 -2.47
CA ASP A 559 -12.10 -9.72 -3.61
C ASP A 559 -11.40 -11.09 -3.50
N ALA A 560 -10.10 -11.11 -3.19
CA ALA A 560 -9.34 -12.34 -3.03
C ALA A 560 -9.84 -13.23 -1.87
N LEU A 561 -10.37 -12.61 -0.82
CA LEU A 561 -11.03 -13.31 0.28
C LEU A 561 -12.39 -13.90 -0.12
N ALA A 562 -13.14 -13.26 -1.02
CA ALA A 562 -14.37 -13.85 -1.55
C ALA A 562 -14.08 -15.12 -2.38
N VAL A 563 -12.97 -15.14 -3.12
CA VAL A 563 -12.45 -16.37 -3.77
C VAL A 563 -12.12 -17.43 -2.71
N CYS A 564 -11.46 -17.06 -1.60
CA CYS A 564 -11.19 -17.99 -0.49
C CYS A 564 -12.47 -18.54 0.15
N ARG A 565 -13.50 -17.71 0.35
CA ARG A 565 -14.79 -18.15 0.91
C ARG A 565 -15.48 -19.15 -0.01
N SER A 566 -15.46 -18.92 -1.33
CA SER A 566 -16.11 -19.79 -2.30
C SER A 566 -15.35 -21.08 -2.60
N LEU A 567 -14.01 -21.09 -2.50
CA LEU A 567 -13.16 -22.19 -2.95
C LEU A 567 -12.28 -22.80 -1.84
N GLY A 568 -12.38 -22.35 -0.59
CA GLY A 568 -11.45 -22.69 0.48
C GLY A 568 -10.08 -22.03 0.29
N PRO A 569 -9.05 -22.45 1.05
CA PRO A 569 -7.70 -21.90 0.92
C PRO A 569 -7.10 -22.16 -0.49
N PRO A 570 -6.17 -21.31 -0.96
CA PRO A 570 -5.38 -21.61 -2.15
C PRO A 570 -4.55 -22.89 -1.94
N HIS A 571 -4.13 -23.52 -3.04
CA HIS A 571 -3.35 -24.76 -3.00
C HIS A 571 -1.86 -24.52 -3.28
N LEU A 572 -1.52 -23.53 -4.11
CA LEU A 572 -0.14 -23.11 -4.39
C LEU A 572 0.03 -21.60 -4.21
N PHE A 573 1.20 -21.22 -3.70
CA PHE A 573 1.76 -19.88 -3.73
C PHE A 573 3.03 -19.89 -4.57
N ILE A 574 3.08 -19.05 -5.59
CA ILE A 574 4.20 -18.93 -6.52
C ILE A 574 4.72 -17.50 -6.43
N THR A 575 6.03 -17.33 -6.28
CA THR A 575 6.66 -16.02 -6.45
C THR A 575 7.66 -16.08 -7.59
N PHE A 576 7.65 -15.06 -8.45
CA PHE A 576 8.49 -15.00 -9.65
C PHE A 576 9.12 -13.61 -9.75
N THR A 577 10.45 -13.58 -9.73
CA THR A 577 11.26 -12.35 -9.82
C THR A 577 11.81 -12.18 -11.24
N CYS A 578 11.79 -10.96 -11.76
CA CYS A 578 12.47 -10.61 -13.02
C CYS A 578 13.95 -11.02 -12.97
N ASN A 579 14.43 -11.74 -14.00
CA ASN A 579 15.84 -12.05 -14.14
C ASN A 579 16.52 -10.99 -15.05
N PRO A 580 17.43 -10.15 -14.52
CA PRO A 580 18.14 -9.16 -15.33
C PRO A 580 19.09 -9.78 -16.38
N ALA A 581 19.33 -11.10 -16.31
CA ALA A 581 20.21 -11.83 -17.21
C ALA A 581 19.49 -12.48 -18.41
N TRP A 582 18.18 -12.26 -18.59
CA TRP A 582 17.44 -12.77 -19.75
C TRP A 582 18.02 -12.28 -21.08
N ALA A 583 17.94 -13.13 -22.12
CA ALA A 583 18.51 -12.86 -23.43
C ALA A 583 17.88 -11.62 -24.07
N GLU A 584 16.56 -11.44 -23.94
CA GLU A 584 15.85 -10.26 -24.46
C GLU A 584 16.32 -8.96 -23.83
N ILE A 585 16.71 -8.98 -22.56
CA ILE A 585 17.31 -7.81 -21.89
C ILE A 585 18.74 -7.63 -22.38
N ARG A 586 19.58 -8.66 -22.26
CA ARG A 586 21.02 -8.60 -22.57
C ARG A 586 21.32 -8.22 -24.02
N ARG A 587 20.57 -8.73 -25.00
CA ARG A 587 20.73 -8.37 -26.43
C ARG A 587 20.36 -6.91 -26.73
N ASN A 588 19.62 -6.25 -25.84
CA ASN A 588 19.10 -4.88 -26.01
C ASN A 588 19.69 -3.87 -24.99
N LEU A 589 20.69 -4.28 -24.22
CA LEU A 589 21.55 -3.38 -23.45
C LEU A 589 22.69 -2.89 -24.36
N MET A 590 23.02 -1.60 -24.28
CA MET A 590 24.22 -1.08 -24.93
C MET A 590 25.48 -1.54 -24.16
N SER A 591 26.65 -1.45 -24.78
CA SER A 591 27.93 -1.76 -24.12
C SER A 591 28.03 -1.04 -22.76
N GLY A 592 28.52 -1.72 -21.73
CA GLY A 592 28.64 -1.16 -20.37
C GLY A 592 27.33 -0.91 -19.59
N GLN A 593 26.15 -0.97 -20.21
CA GLN A 593 24.87 -0.81 -19.51
C GLN A 593 24.50 -2.03 -18.66
N GLN A 594 23.83 -1.81 -17.54
CA GLN A 594 23.22 -2.84 -16.71
C GLN A 594 21.69 -2.86 -16.90
N ALA A 595 21.04 -3.97 -16.57
CA ALA A 595 19.58 -4.08 -16.61
C ALA A 595 18.86 -3.02 -15.74
N SER A 596 19.49 -2.56 -14.65
CA SER A 596 18.98 -1.46 -13.81
C SER A 596 18.97 -0.10 -14.51
N ASP A 597 19.79 0.09 -15.53
CA ASP A 597 19.86 1.33 -16.31
C ASP A 597 18.73 1.41 -17.35
N ARG A 598 18.04 0.28 -17.62
CA ARG A 598 16.94 0.15 -18.57
C ARG A 598 15.67 -0.43 -17.90
N PRO A 599 15.05 0.32 -16.95
CA PRO A 599 13.81 -0.10 -16.30
C PRO A 599 12.66 -0.30 -17.30
N ASP A 600 12.67 0.40 -18.44
CA ASP A 600 11.76 0.20 -19.57
C ASP A 600 11.81 -1.24 -20.10
N LEU A 601 13.01 -1.74 -20.43
CA LEU A 601 13.20 -3.10 -20.94
C LEU A 601 12.85 -4.16 -19.90
N THR A 602 13.34 -4.00 -18.65
CA THR A 602 13.09 -5.00 -17.59
C THR A 602 11.59 -5.15 -17.28
N CYS A 603 10.82 -4.05 -17.28
CA CYS A 603 9.38 -4.10 -17.07
C CYS A 603 8.62 -4.70 -18.26
N ARG A 604 8.99 -4.35 -19.50
CA ARG A 604 8.36 -4.91 -20.72
C ARG A 604 8.59 -6.42 -20.83
N VAL A 605 9.84 -6.88 -20.73
CA VAL A 605 10.17 -8.31 -20.76
C VAL A 605 9.51 -9.05 -19.60
N PHE A 606 9.56 -8.53 -18.36
CA PHE A 606 8.88 -9.17 -17.23
C PHE A 606 7.37 -9.29 -17.43
N ARG A 607 6.71 -8.24 -17.95
CA ARG A 607 5.27 -8.27 -18.25
C ARG A 607 4.93 -9.38 -19.24
N MET A 608 5.71 -9.57 -20.30
CA MET A 608 5.51 -10.67 -21.26
C MET A 608 5.73 -12.05 -20.61
N LYS A 609 6.79 -12.23 -19.83
CA LYS A 609 7.06 -13.50 -19.12
C LYS A 609 5.94 -13.85 -18.13
N VAL A 610 5.43 -12.87 -17.37
CA VAL A 610 4.29 -13.07 -16.46
C VAL A 610 3.04 -13.44 -17.24
N GLN A 611 2.71 -12.73 -18.33
CA GLN A 611 1.56 -13.07 -19.17
C GLN A 611 1.64 -14.50 -19.73
N GLU A 612 2.82 -14.95 -20.15
CA GLU A 612 3.02 -16.32 -20.61
C GLU A 612 2.87 -17.34 -19.48
N MET A 613 3.35 -17.02 -18.27
CA MET A 613 3.17 -17.88 -17.09
C MET A 613 1.69 -18.03 -16.73
N ILE A 614 0.88 -16.98 -16.88
CA ILE A 614 -0.57 -17.09 -16.67
C ILE A 614 -1.23 -18.01 -17.70
N LYS A 615 -0.75 -18.05 -18.96
CA LYS A 615 -1.21 -19.04 -19.96
C LYS A 615 -0.76 -20.46 -19.59
N ASP A 616 0.50 -20.66 -19.19
CA ASP A 616 0.99 -21.97 -18.77
C ASP A 616 0.18 -22.53 -17.59
N LEU A 617 -0.13 -21.69 -16.60
CA LEU A 617 -0.94 -22.03 -15.44
C LEU A 617 -2.40 -22.31 -15.82
N ARG A 618 -3.07 -21.41 -16.57
CA ARG A 618 -4.53 -21.46 -16.78
C ARG A 618 -4.99 -22.15 -18.06
N GLU A 619 -4.28 -21.95 -19.17
CA GLU A 619 -4.68 -22.42 -20.50
C GLU A 619 -4.04 -23.79 -20.78
N ARG A 620 -2.72 -23.90 -20.55
CA ARG A 620 -1.98 -25.16 -20.69
C ARG A 620 -2.10 -26.06 -19.45
N SER A 621 -2.76 -25.58 -18.39
CA SER A 621 -3.10 -26.34 -17.17
C SER A 621 -1.91 -27.14 -16.62
N CYS A 622 -0.73 -26.52 -16.52
CA CYS A 622 0.50 -27.24 -16.18
C CYS A 622 0.39 -27.99 -14.84
N PHE A 623 -0.14 -27.36 -13.79
CA PHE A 623 -0.40 -28.00 -12.49
C PHE A 623 -1.78 -28.66 -12.40
N GLY A 624 -2.41 -28.94 -13.54
CA GLY A 624 -3.81 -29.34 -13.65
C GLY A 624 -4.77 -28.14 -13.85
N PRO A 625 -6.07 -28.40 -14.09
CA PRO A 625 -7.05 -27.35 -14.38
C PRO A 625 -7.23 -26.35 -13.22
N VAL A 626 -7.32 -25.05 -13.55
CA VAL A 626 -7.35 -23.96 -12.57
C VAL A 626 -8.78 -23.44 -12.33
N ALA A 627 -9.24 -23.54 -11.08
CA ALA A 627 -10.52 -22.97 -10.62
C ALA A 627 -10.44 -21.45 -10.41
N ALA A 628 -9.32 -20.96 -9.86
CA ALA A 628 -9.06 -19.54 -9.67
C ALA A 628 -7.55 -19.23 -9.65
N LEU A 629 -7.18 -18.02 -10.07
CA LEU A 629 -5.82 -17.49 -10.03
C LEU A 629 -5.89 -16.01 -9.66
N ILE A 630 -5.10 -15.60 -8.68
CA ILE A 630 -4.94 -14.19 -8.33
C ILE A 630 -3.45 -13.88 -8.31
N TYR A 631 -3.04 -12.76 -8.88
CA TYR A 631 -1.67 -12.26 -8.72
C TYR A 631 -1.62 -10.77 -8.41
N THR A 632 -0.53 -10.36 -7.75
CA THR A 632 -0.18 -8.94 -7.63
C THR A 632 1.31 -8.72 -7.81
N ILE A 633 1.66 -7.61 -8.47
CA ILE A 633 3.01 -7.15 -8.76
C ILE A 633 3.53 -6.33 -7.56
N GLU A 634 4.76 -6.60 -7.14
CA GLU A 634 5.51 -5.83 -6.16
C GLU A 634 6.80 -5.31 -6.81
N PHE A 635 7.14 -4.05 -6.59
CA PHE A 635 8.42 -3.46 -7.00
C PHE A 635 9.35 -3.50 -5.78
N GLN A 636 9.99 -4.64 -5.57
CA GLN A 636 10.76 -4.93 -4.36
C GLN A 636 11.83 -3.86 -4.07
N LYS A 637 12.28 -3.79 -2.80
CA LYS A 637 13.37 -2.93 -2.28
C LYS A 637 14.76 -3.17 -2.91
N ARG A 638 14.85 -3.69 -4.14
CA ARG A 638 16.07 -3.93 -4.94
C ARG A 638 15.92 -3.55 -6.42
N GLY A 639 14.81 -2.90 -6.81
CA GLY A 639 14.67 -2.34 -8.17
C GLY A 639 14.43 -3.35 -9.29
N LEU A 640 13.85 -4.52 -8.99
CA LEU A 640 13.38 -5.48 -10.00
C LEU A 640 11.88 -5.76 -9.79
N PRO A 641 11.09 -5.85 -10.87
CA PRO A 641 9.72 -6.35 -10.80
C PRO A 641 9.64 -7.76 -10.22
N HIS A 642 8.61 -8.00 -9.43
CA HIS A 642 8.31 -9.28 -8.80
C HIS A 642 6.81 -9.53 -8.81
N VAL A 643 6.38 -10.78 -8.93
CA VAL A 643 4.96 -11.15 -8.85
C VAL A 643 4.76 -12.22 -7.78
N HIS A 644 3.69 -12.05 -7.02
CA HIS A 644 3.15 -13.06 -6.10
C HIS A 644 1.85 -13.58 -6.70
N ILE A 645 1.72 -14.90 -6.85
CA ILE A 645 0.58 -15.58 -7.45
C ILE A 645 0.03 -16.60 -6.46
N VAL A 646 -1.29 -16.66 -6.29
CA VAL A 646 -1.99 -17.74 -5.57
C VAL A 646 -2.92 -18.48 -6.53
N LEU A 647 -2.97 -19.81 -6.38
CA LEU A 647 -3.65 -20.71 -7.32
C LEU A 647 -4.63 -21.64 -6.60
N TRP A 648 -5.83 -21.78 -7.18
CA TRP A 648 -6.78 -22.83 -6.84
C TRP A 648 -6.90 -23.81 -8.00
N LEU A 649 -6.54 -25.06 -7.76
CA LEU A 649 -6.75 -26.16 -8.71
C LEU A 649 -8.17 -26.72 -8.56
N ILE A 650 -8.71 -27.28 -9.64
CA ILE A 650 -9.98 -28.03 -9.63
C ILE A 650 -9.76 -29.39 -8.96
N ASP A 651 -8.71 -30.11 -9.34
CA ASP A 651 -8.26 -31.30 -8.61
C ASP A 651 -7.45 -30.89 -7.38
N ARG A 652 -7.95 -31.26 -6.20
CA ARG A 652 -7.27 -31.05 -4.90
C ARG A 652 -6.45 -32.25 -4.46
N THR A 653 -6.70 -33.44 -5.03
CA THR A 653 -6.14 -34.71 -4.57
C THR A 653 -4.65 -34.83 -4.88
N THR A 654 -4.20 -34.27 -6.02
CA THR A 654 -2.77 -34.25 -6.37
C THR A 654 -1.92 -33.53 -5.32
N LEU A 655 -2.44 -32.48 -4.66
CA LEU A 655 -1.67 -31.78 -3.62
C LEU A 655 -1.99 -32.25 -2.19
N SER A 656 -2.87 -33.24 -1.99
CA SER A 656 -3.22 -33.73 -0.64
C SER A 656 -2.26 -34.79 -0.09
N THR A 657 -1.44 -35.43 -0.94
CA THR A 657 -0.50 -36.51 -0.54
C THR A 657 0.97 -36.08 -0.69
N ALA A 658 1.87 -36.71 0.07
CA ALA A 658 3.31 -36.45 -0.03
C ALA A 658 3.86 -36.70 -1.44
N SER A 659 3.55 -37.86 -2.04
CA SER A 659 4.00 -38.20 -3.41
C SER A 659 3.44 -37.25 -4.47
N GLY A 660 2.21 -36.78 -4.30
CA GLY A 660 1.60 -35.82 -5.21
C GLY A 660 2.23 -34.43 -5.11
N ILE A 661 2.59 -33.97 -3.91
CA ILE A 661 3.38 -32.75 -3.70
C ILE A 661 4.76 -32.89 -4.33
N ASP A 662 5.47 -33.99 -4.07
CA ASP A 662 6.80 -34.27 -4.63
C ASP A 662 6.80 -34.31 -6.17
N SER A 663 5.64 -34.57 -6.80
CA SER A 663 5.50 -34.52 -8.27
C SER A 663 5.42 -33.09 -8.84
N VAL A 664 5.18 -32.09 -7.99
CA VAL A 664 5.00 -30.67 -8.34
C VAL A 664 6.08 -29.77 -7.74
N ILE A 665 6.54 -30.05 -6.52
CA ILE A 665 7.45 -29.22 -5.74
C ILE A 665 8.66 -30.06 -5.30
N SER A 666 9.86 -29.62 -5.67
CA SER A 666 11.13 -30.11 -5.14
C SER A 666 11.71 -29.12 -4.13
N ALA A 667 12.45 -29.65 -3.16
CA ALA A 667 13.34 -28.88 -2.29
C ALA A 667 14.74 -29.51 -2.24
N GLU A 668 15.12 -30.25 -3.28
CA GLU A 668 16.41 -30.94 -3.44
C GLU A 668 17.22 -30.33 -4.61
N LEU A 669 18.55 -30.40 -4.53
CA LEU A 669 19.45 -30.26 -5.65
C LEU A 669 19.31 -31.49 -6.56
N PRO A 670 19.09 -31.31 -7.88
CA PRO A 670 19.21 -32.38 -8.86
C PRO A 670 20.62 -32.98 -8.88
N ASP A 671 20.74 -34.24 -9.30
CA ASP A 671 22.03 -34.89 -9.47
C ASP A 671 22.74 -34.33 -10.72
N PRO A 672 23.93 -33.71 -10.61
CA PRO A 672 24.63 -33.11 -11.74
C PRO A 672 25.10 -34.12 -12.79
N SER A 673 25.17 -35.42 -12.47
CA SER A 673 25.50 -36.49 -13.43
C SER A 673 24.29 -36.95 -14.25
N ILE A 674 23.06 -36.66 -13.79
CA ILE A 674 21.81 -37.08 -14.42
C ILE A 674 21.11 -35.89 -15.10
N ASP A 675 21.04 -34.74 -14.42
CA ASP A 675 20.38 -33.52 -14.89
C ASP A 675 21.23 -32.27 -14.55
N PRO A 676 22.33 -32.04 -15.30
CA PRO A 676 23.22 -30.90 -15.06
C PRO A 676 22.52 -29.56 -15.28
N GLU A 677 21.57 -29.46 -16.20
CA GLU A 677 20.81 -28.23 -16.47
C GLU A 677 19.96 -27.84 -15.26
N ALA A 678 19.18 -28.78 -14.71
CA ALA A 678 18.40 -28.53 -13.50
C ALA A 678 19.30 -28.25 -12.30
N TYR A 679 20.42 -28.97 -12.14
CA TYR A 679 21.39 -28.71 -11.08
C TYR A 679 21.92 -27.27 -11.16
N THR A 680 22.32 -26.80 -12.35
CA THR A 680 22.76 -25.42 -12.58
C THR A 680 21.65 -24.40 -12.27
N ALA A 681 20.41 -24.64 -12.72
CA ALA A 681 19.28 -23.75 -12.48
C ALA A 681 18.94 -23.62 -10.98
N VAL A 682 18.85 -24.74 -10.26
CA VAL A 682 18.55 -24.76 -8.81
C VAL A 682 19.69 -24.12 -8.02
N SER A 683 20.95 -24.44 -8.33
CA SER A 683 22.16 -23.85 -7.74
C SER A 683 22.17 -22.31 -7.85
N ARG A 684 21.90 -21.81 -9.07
CA ARG A 684 21.87 -20.38 -9.39
C ARG A 684 20.74 -19.67 -8.65
N PHE A 685 19.49 -20.11 -8.86
CA PHE A 685 18.30 -19.37 -8.47
C PHE A 685 17.72 -19.73 -7.10
N MET A 686 17.72 -21.01 -6.74
CA MET A 686 16.93 -21.52 -5.61
C MET A 686 17.75 -21.82 -4.36
N MET A 687 19.06 -21.57 -4.34
CA MET A 687 19.85 -21.67 -3.11
C MET A 687 19.69 -20.40 -2.26
N HIS A 688 19.14 -20.56 -1.05
CA HIS A 688 19.22 -19.56 0.02
C HIS A 688 20.71 -19.30 0.32
N GLY A 689 21.13 -18.03 0.24
CA GLY A 689 22.53 -17.68 0.49
C GLY A 689 22.96 -18.01 1.92
N PRO A 690 24.28 -18.15 2.17
CA PRO A 690 24.80 -18.44 3.51
C PRO A 690 24.28 -17.42 4.53
N CYS A 691 23.86 -17.92 5.69
CA CYS A 691 23.30 -17.17 6.79
C CYS A 691 23.59 -17.88 8.12
N GLY A 692 23.03 -17.41 9.24
CA GLY A 692 23.34 -17.99 10.55
C GLY A 692 24.79 -17.70 10.94
N ALA A 693 25.44 -18.67 11.58
CA ALA A 693 26.86 -18.58 11.94
C ALA A 693 27.77 -18.41 10.71
N ALA A 694 27.43 -19.00 9.56
CA ALA A 694 28.23 -18.87 8.33
C ALA A 694 28.22 -17.44 7.75
N ARG A 695 27.17 -16.65 7.99
CA ARG A 695 27.13 -15.23 7.59
C ARG A 695 26.14 -14.42 8.44
N PRO A 696 26.56 -13.92 9.61
CA PRO A 696 25.66 -13.17 10.52
C PRO A 696 25.13 -11.87 9.93
N GLY A 697 25.87 -11.23 9.01
CA GLY A 697 25.46 -10.00 8.32
C GLY A 697 24.48 -10.18 7.14
N SER A 698 24.01 -11.40 6.85
CA SER A 698 23.08 -11.64 5.73
C SER A 698 21.72 -10.95 5.97
N PRO A 699 21.08 -10.33 4.95
CA PRO A 699 19.82 -9.55 5.14
C PRO A 699 18.62 -10.33 5.70
N CYS A 700 18.66 -11.66 5.60
CA CYS A 700 17.67 -12.55 6.19
C CYS A 700 17.81 -12.74 7.71
N MET A 701 18.91 -12.27 8.31
CA MET A 701 19.18 -12.39 9.74
C MET A 701 18.38 -11.40 10.57
N ASP A 702 17.99 -11.82 11.77
CA ASP A 702 17.35 -11.04 12.81
C ASP A 702 17.62 -11.69 14.16
N ASN A 703 18.09 -10.92 15.15
CA ASN A 703 18.47 -11.42 16.47
C ASN A 703 19.31 -12.72 16.45
N GLY A 704 20.30 -12.79 15.54
CA GLY A 704 21.20 -13.95 15.39
C GLY A 704 20.59 -15.19 14.71
N LYS A 705 19.33 -15.15 14.27
CA LYS A 705 18.67 -16.27 13.57
C LYS A 705 18.18 -15.85 12.18
N CYS A 706 18.08 -16.80 11.26
CA CYS A 706 17.50 -16.52 9.94
C CYS A 706 15.97 -16.42 10.04
N LYS A 707 15.38 -15.29 9.62
CA LYS A 707 13.93 -15.04 9.56
C LYS A 707 13.15 -16.04 8.70
N LYS A 708 13.83 -16.75 7.80
CA LYS A 708 13.27 -17.81 6.95
C LYS A 708 13.53 -19.22 7.48
N TYR A 709 14.15 -19.35 8.66
CA TYR A 709 14.54 -20.62 9.29
C TYR A 709 15.38 -21.50 8.37
N PHE A 710 16.50 -20.95 7.88
CA PHE A 710 17.56 -21.70 7.18
C PHE A 710 18.80 -21.81 8.10
N PRO A 711 19.57 -22.92 8.03
CA PRO A 711 19.28 -24.15 7.27
C PRO A 711 18.00 -24.86 7.74
N LYS A 712 17.37 -25.62 6.84
CA LYS A 712 16.25 -26.54 7.14
C LYS A 712 16.77 -27.86 7.69
N GLU A 713 15.86 -28.69 8.20
CA GLU A 713 16.15 -30.09 8.52
C GLU A 713 16.11 -30.97 7.25
N PHE A 714 16.92 -32.02 7.22
CA PHE A 714 16.78 -33.09 6.23
C PHE A 714 15.49 -33.89 6.52
N ASN A 715 14.84 -34.38 5.46
CA ASN A 715 13.59 -35.16 5.54
C ASN A 715 13.56 -36.18 4.38
N GLU A 716 13.45 -37.48 4.67
CA GLU A 716 13.45 -38.54 3.65
C GLU A 716 12.22 -38.54 2.73
N SER A 717 11.11 -37.99 3.21
CA SER A 717 9.86 -37.83 2.47
C SER A 717 9.18 -36.52 2.87
N THR A 718 8.33 -35.97 2.00
CA THR A 718 7.50 -34.82 2.37
C THR A 718 6.52 -35.20 3.49
N VAL A 719 6.55 -34.46 4.60
CA VAL A 719 5.68 -34.69 5.77
C VAL A 719 4.57 -33.65 5.84
N LEU A 720 3.34 -34.14 5.99
CA LEU A 720 2.15 -33.34 6.28
C LEU A 720 1.88 -33.39 7.78
N THR A 721 2.19 -32.29 8.44
CA THR A 721 1.83 -31.98 9.83
C THR A 721 0.37 -31.53 9.90
N HIS A 722 -0.30 -31.81 11.02
CA HIS A 722 -1.71 -31.48 11.21
C HIS A 722 -1.94 -29.95 11.19
N ASP A 723 -1.02 -29.17 11.79
CA ASP A 723 -1.27 -27.76 12.09
C ASP A 723 -0.29 -26.73 11.45
N GLU A 724 0.91 -27.14 11.00
CA GLU A 724 1.96 -26.19 10.57
C GLU A 724 2.83 -26.67 9.39
N PHE A 725 2.67 -26.05 8.21
CA PHE A 725 3.59 -26.04 7.05
C PHE A 725 4.15 -27.38 6.52
N VAL A 726 4.11 -27.55 5.19
CA VAL A 726 4.71 -28.71 4.53
C VAL A 726 6.23 -28.77 4.78
N ARG A 727 6.68 -29.85 5.43
CA ARG A 727 8.10 -30.20 5.50
C ARG A 727 8.47 -31.00 4.26
N TYR A 728 8.90 -30.30 3.21
CA TYR A 728 9.29 -30.89 1.94
C TYR A 728 10.46 -31.87 2.09
N LYS A 729 10.45 -32.93 1.26
CA LYS A 729 11.56 -33.86 1.11
C LYS A 729 12.87 -33.13 0.82
N ARG A 730 13.90 -33.48 1.58
CA ARG A 730 15.27 -32.95 1.58
C ARG A 730 16.19 -34.08 2.04
N ARG A 731 16.49 -35.03 1.15
CA ARG A 731 17.39 -36.15 1.49
C ARG A 731 18.84 -35.69 1.54
N ASP A 732 19.67 -36.39 2.31
CA ASP A 732 21.12 -36.16 2.32
C ASP A 732 21.82 -37.13 1.37
N HIS A 733 22.03 -36.68 0.13
CA HIS A 733 22.76 -37.43 -0.91
C HIS A 733 24.21 -36.96 -1.08
N GLY A 734 24.73 -36.13 -0.17
CA GLY A 734 26.07 -35.53 -0.31
C GLY A 734 26.25 -34.52 -1.45
N ILE A 735 25.20 -34.25 -2.26
CA ILE A 735 25.22 -33.24 -3.32
C ILE A 735 25.27 -31.85 -2.69
N THR A 736 26.27 -31.05 -3.08
CA THR A 736 26.49 -29.70 -2.56
C THR A 736 26.84 -28.71 -3.65
N VAL A 737 26.69 -27.42 -3.35
CA VAL A 737 27.03 -26.29 -4.22
C VAL A 737 27.73 -25.20 -3.42
N GLU A 738 28.81 -24.64 -3.96
CA GLU A 738 29.50 -23.52 -3.35
C GLU A 738 28.81 -22.19 -3.67
N LYS A 739 28.56 -21.34 -2.65
CA LYS A 739 27.96 -20.02 -2.83
C LYS A 739 28.55 -18.99 -1.86
N ASN A 740 29.39 -18.09 -2.38
CA ASN A 740 30.19 -17.12 -1.62
C ASN A 740 31.22 -17.77 -0.65
N GLY A 741 31.99 -18.78 -1.10
CA GLY A 741 32.96 -19.46 -0.23
C GLY A 741 32.35 -20.34 0.84
N CYS A 742 31.04 -20.63 0.77
CA CYS A 742 30.32 -21.50 1.69
C CYS A 742 29.75 -22.68 0.90
N ILE A 743 30.02 -23.91 1.35
CA ILE A 743 29.40 -25.12 0.81
C ILE A 743 27.97 -25.21 1.36
N LEU A 744 26.99 -25.32 0.46
CA LEU A 744 25.57 -25.42 0.76
C LEU A 744 24.99 -26.72 0.19
N ASP A 745 23.91 -27.21 0.79
CA ASP A 745 23.30 -28.52 0.55
C ASP A 745 21.76 -28.42 0.44
N ASN A 746 21.08 -29.56 0.42
CA ASN A 746 19.62 -29.67 0.40
C ASN A 746 18.90 -28.97 1.58
N ARG A 747 19.59 -28.57 2.66
CA ARG A 747 19.01 -27.77 3.74
C ARG A 747 18.83 -26.30 3.36
N HIS A 748 19.49 -25.85 2.29
CA HIS A 748 19.52 -24.46 1.82
C HIS A 748 18.67 -24.21 0.56
N VAL A 749 18.18 -25.27 -0.09
CA VAL A 749 17.32 -25.18 -1.28
C VAL A 749 15.95 -24.56 -0.93
N VAL A 750 15.49 -23.62 -1.72
CA VAL A 750 14.17 -23.00 -1.65
C VAL A 750 13.18 -23.84 -2.50
N PRO A 751 11.95 -24.11 -2.02
CA PRO A 751 10.96 -24.91 -2.75
C PRO A 751 10.66 -24.39 -4.16
N HIS A 752 10.64 -25.27 -5.15
CA HIS A 752 10.59 -24.88 -6.56
C HIS A 752 9.98 -25.98 -7.45
N ASN A 753 9.69 -25.63 -8.70
CA ASN A 753 9.41 -26.60 -9.76
C ASN A 753 10.48 -26.48 -10.84
N VAL A 754 11.26 -27.56 -11.06
CA VAL A 754 12.40 -27.57 -11.99
C VAL A 754 11.99 -27.12 -13.39
N LYS A 755 10.85 -27.60 -13.91
CA LYS A 755 10.41 -27.24 -15.26
C LYS A 755 10.10 -25.75 -15.42
N MET A 756 9.53 -25.14 -14.39
CA MET A 756 9.30 -23.69 -14.37
C MET A 756 10.63 -22.92 -14.32
N LEU A 757 11.62 -23.37 -13.54
CA LEU A 757 12.94 -22.74 -13.51
C LEU A 757 13.62 -22.79 -14.88
N LEU A 758 13.68 -23.96 -15.51
CA LEU A 758 14.29 -24.17 -16.82
C LEU A 758 13.60 -23.36 -17.92
N ARG A 759 12.26 -23.39 -17.96
CA ARG A 759 11.48 -22.64 -18.95
C ARG A 759 11.63 -21.12 -18.84
N TYR A 760 11.77 -20.59 -17.62
CA TYR A 760 11.80 -19.14 -17.39
C TYR A 760 13.18 -18.56 -17.08
N ASP A 761 14.23 -19.36 -16.93
CA ASP A 761 15.56 -18.97 -16.40
C ASP A 761 15.45 -17.93 -15.28
N ALA A 762 14.78 -18.25 -14.18
CA ALA A 762 14.48 -17.25 -13.13
C ALA A 762 14.28 -17.84 -11.74
N HIS A 763 14.37 -16.97 -10.73
CA HIS A 763 13.99 -17.30 -9.35
C HIS A 763 12.48 -17.42 -9.24
N ILE A 764 12.00 -18.68 -9.22
CA ILE A 764 10.58 -19.03 -9.05
C ILE A 764 10.42 -19.94 -7.82
N ASN A 765 9.94 -19.37 -6.72
CA ASN A 765 9.59 -20.13 -5.51
C ASN A 765 8.18 -20.70 -5.67
N ILE A 766 7.96 -21.97 -5.33
CA ILE A 766 6.63 -22.60 -5.33
C ILE A 766 6.43 -23.35 -4.01
N GLU A 767 5.44 -22.93 -3.24
CA GLU A 767 5.07 -23.52 -1.95
C GLU A 767 3.62 -24.00 -1.97
N ARG A 768 3.34 -25.16 -1.36
CA ARG A 768 1.98 -25.61 -1.08
C ARG A 768 1.37 -24.74 0.03
N CYS A 769 0.15 -24.30 -0.22
CA CYS A 769 -0.69 -23.63 0.75
C CYS A 769 -1.67 -24.60 1.42
N HIS A 770 -2.05 -24.29 2.66
CA HIS A 770 -3.14 -24.95 3.38
C HIS A 770 -4.06 -23.95 4.11
N THR A 771 -3.77 -22.65 4.07
CA THR A 771 -4.46 -21.61 4.83
C THR A 771 -4.84 -20.39 3.97
N SER A 772 -5.92 -19.72 4.33
CA SER A 772 -6.29 -18.39 3.82
C SER A 772 -5.29 -17.30 4.22
N SER A 773 -4.42 -17.55 5.22
CA SER A 773 -3.36 -16.61 5.63
C SER A 773 -2.35 -16.33 4.52
N THR A 774 -2.23 -17.19 3.50
CA THR A 774 -1.47 -16.89 2.27
C THR A 774 -2.04 -15.69 1.51
N VAL A 775 -3.37 -15.55 1.43
CA VAL A 775 -3.98 -14.36 0.81
C VAL A 775 -3.78 -13.13 1.69
N LYS A 776 -3.80 -13.29 3.02
CA LYS A 776 -3.38 -12.22 3.93
C LYS A 776 -1.91 -11.82 3.70
N TYR A 777 -1.01 -12.77 3.43
CA TYR A 777 0.38 -12.52 3.06
C TYR A 777 0.51 -11.75 1.73
N LEU A 778 -0.17 -12.21 0.67
CA LEU A 778 -0.18 -11.57 -0.65
C LEU A 778 -0.47 -10.07 -0.57
N PHE A 779 -1.48 -9.68 0.21
CA PHE A 779 -1.84 -8.27 0.37
C PHE A 779 -1.04 -7.54 1.44
N LYS A 780 -0.52 -8.22 2.47
CA LYS A 780 0.34 -7.62 3.51
C LYS A 780 1.58 -6.93 2.95
N TYR A 781 2.14 -7.38 1.82
CA TYR A 781 3.31 -6.71 1.22
C TYR A 781 2.95 -5.44 0.44
N LEU A 782 1.68 -5.32 0.02
CA LEU A 782 1.15 -4.15 -0.68
C LEU A 782 0.55 -3.12 0.27
N THR A 783 -0.15 -3.59 1.31
CA THR A 783 -0.84 -2.75 2.31
C THR A 783 0.02 -2.43 3.54
N LYS A 784 1.28 -2.89 3.57
CA LYS A 784 2.27 -2.38 4.51
C LYS A 784 2.59 -0.93 4.15
N GLY A 785 1.85 -0.01 4.76
CA GLY A 785 2.33 1.35 4.95
C GLY A 785 3.73 1.31 5.59
N HIS A 786 4.59 2.23 5.18
CA HIS A 786 5.92 2.32 5.75
C HIS A 786 5.85 2.93 7.16
N ASP A 787 6.72 2.49 8.07
CA ASP A 787 6.74 2.96 9.45
C ASP A 787 6.98 4.48 9.49
N ARG A 788 5.93 5.25 9.81
CA ARG A 788 5.97 6.71 9.90
C ARG A 788 5.12 7.17 11.08
N ALA A 789 5.72 7.98 11.95
CA ALA A 789 4.99 8.81 12.91
C ALA A 789 4.72 10.18 12.27
N VAL A 790 3.49 10.68 12.37
CA VAL A 790 3.16 12.07 12.05
C VAL A 790 3.10 12.83 13.37
N VAL A 791 3.99 13.81 13.55
CA VAL A 791 3.98 14.73 14.68
C VAL A 791 3.55 16.09 14.17
N VAL A 792 2.33 16.50 14.49
CA VAL A 792 1.84 17.85 14.23
C VAL A 792 2.18 18.71 15.45
N VAL A 793 3.02 19.72 15.26
CA VAL A 793 3.31 20.73 16.30
C VAL A 793 2.50 21.98 15.98
N GLN A 794 1.40 22.18 16.70
CA GLN A 794 0.63 23.43 16.66
C GLN A 794 1.10 24.36 17.78
N SER A 795 1.15 25.67 17.49
CA SER A 795 1.42 26.68 18.51
C SER A 795 0.26 26.75 19.51
N ALA A 796 0.57 26.71 20.80
CA ALA A 796 -0.42 26.85 21.87
C ALA A 796 -1.22 28.17 21.80
N SER A 797 -0.68 29.20 21.13
CA SER A 797 -1.37 30.49 20.91
C SER A 797 -2.64 30.39 20.07
N ALA A 798 -2.82 29.31 19.29
CA ALA A 798 -4.03 29.08 18.50
C ALA A 798 -5.06 28.18 19.23
N ALA A 799 -4.67 27.50 20.32
CA ALA A 799 -5.54 26.56 21.03
C ALA A 799 -6.44 27.22 22.11
N ALA A 800 -6.16 28.47 22.49
CA ALA A 800 -6.85 29.17 23.58
C ALA A 800 -8.16 29.86 23.15
N SER A 801 -8.43 30.00 21.85
CA SER A 801 -9.62 30.66 21.29
C SER A 801 -10.57 29.69 20.54
N THR A 802 -10.25 28.40 20.54
CA THR A 802 -10.90 27.37 19.73
C THR A 802 -11.81 26.51 20.61
N SER A 803 -13.12 26.60 20.39
CA SER A 803 -14.09 25.75 21.10
C SER A 803 -13.92 24.26 20.73
N SER A 804 -14.40 23.36 21.59
CA SER A 804 -14.28 21.90 21.40
C SER A 804 -14.77 21.42 20.02
N HIS A 805 -15.83 22.01 19.48
CA HIS A 805 -16.35 21.71 18.14
C HIS A 805 -15.36 22.00 17.00
N GLN A 806 -14.47 22.98 17.14
CA GLN A 806 -13.48 23.30 16.10
C GLN A 806 -12.27 22.35 16.14
N LEU A 807 -11.95 21.75 17.29
CA LEU A 807 -10.97 20.66 17.37
C LEU A 807 -11.47 19.38 16.70
N GLU A 808 -12.76 19.05 16.85
CA GLU A 808 -13.38 17.95 16.09
C GLU A 808 -13.42 18.26 14.59
N ALA A 809 -13.75 19.50 14.18
CA ALA A 809 -13.69 19.90 12.77
C ALA A 809 -12.27 19.81 12.18
N ALA A 810 -11.24 20.15 12.96
CA ALA A 810 -9.83 19.98 12.56
C ALA A 810 -9.40 18.50 12.46
N GLN A 811 -9.95 17.61 13.30
CA GLN A 811 -9.76 16.16 13.18
C GLN A 811 -10.61 15.52 12.07
N ALA A 812 -11.72 16.16 11.67
CA ALA A 812 -12.58 15.70 10.57
C ALA A 812 -11.98 15.95 9.18
N ALA A 813 -11.05 16.90 9.05
CA ALA A 813 -10.33 17.22 7.81
C ALA A 813 -9.19 16.22 7.48
N LEU A 814 -9.49 14.91 7.51
CA LEU A 814 -8.56 13.86 7.10
C LEU A 814 -8.36 13.86 5.58
N ASP A 815 -7.30 14.52 5.12
CA ASP A 815 -6.86 14.50 3.72
C ASP A 815 -6.27 13.13 3.32
N GLU A 816 -7.06 12.27 2.69
CA GLU A 816 -6.60 10.96 2.18
C GLU A 816 -5.58 11.10 1.05
N ILE A 817 -5.57 12.22 0.31
CA ILE A 817 -4.63 12.50 -0.79
C ILE A 817 -3.27 12.89 -0.21
N GLY A 818 -3.25 13.83 0.73
CA GLY A 818 -2.06 14.22 1.49
C GLY A 818 -1.41 13.04 2.19
N GLN A 819 -2.20 12.22 2.92
CA GLN A 819 -1.69 11.01 3.60
C GLN A 819 -1.08 9.99 2.63
N TYR A 820 -1.67 9.81 1.44
CA TYR A 820 -1.12 8.94 0.41
C TYR A 820 0.24 9.44 -0.11
N LEU A 821 0.32 10.73 -0.50
CA LEU A 821 1.56 11.37 -0.93
C LEU A 821 2.65 11.29 0.15
N ASP A 822 2.27 11.42 1.41
CA ASP A 822 3.17 11.42 2.56
C ASP A 822 3.77 10.05 2.91
N CYS A 823 3.12 8.95 2.52
CA CYS A 823 3.50 7.59 2.90
C CYS A 823 3.99 6.74 1.71
N ARG A 824 3.87 7.23 0.47
CA ARG A 824 4.33 6.52 -0.72
C ARG A 824 5.87 6.52 -0.84
N TYR A 825 6.35 5.47 -1.50
CA TYR A 825 7.67 5.41 -2.11
C TYR A 825 7.49 5.16 -3.60
N LEU A 826 8.46 5.58 -4.41
CA LEU A 826 8.44 5.36 -5.85
C LEU A 826 9.85 4.94 -6.33
N THR A 827 9.88 4.02 -7.28
CA THR A 827 11.09 3.44 -7.88
C THR A 827 10.97 3.41 -9.41
N PRO A 828 12.08 3.30 -10.17
CA PRO A 828 12.03 3.40 -11.64
C PRO A 828 11.21 2.27 -12.30
N PRO A 829 11.30 0.99 -11.88
CA PRO A 829 10.43 -0.05 -12.41
C PRO A 829 8.95 0.20 -12.15
N GLU A 830 8.59 0.70 -10.96
CA GLU A 830 7.20 1.07 -10.68
C GLU A 830 6.74 2.22 -11.58
N ALA A 831 7.51 3.30 -11.65
CA ALA A 831 7.19 4.47 -12.48
C ALA A 831 6.94 4.05 -13.94
N ILE A 832 7.86 3.27 -14.52
CA ILE A 832 7.71 2.68 -15.86
C ILE A 832 6.44 1.82 -15.98
N TRP A 833 6.18 0.93 -15.01
CA TRP A 833 5.00 0.06 -15.02
C TRP A 833 3.69 0.85 -15.01
N ARG A 834 3.65 1.97 -14.27
CA ARG A 834 2.49 2.87 -14.25
C ARG A 834 2.39 3.73 -15.52
N ILE A 835 3.50 4.20 -16.08
CA ILE A 835 3.55 4.95 -17.36
C ILE A 835 3.01 4.08 -18.50
N PHE A 836 3.45 2.83 -18.64
CA PHE A 836 2.86 1.87 -19.59
C PHE A 836 1.44 1.42 -19.18
N SER A 837 1.00 1.73 -17.96
CA SER A 837 -0.28 1.33 -17.37
C SER A 837 -0.53 -0.17 -17.43
N PHE A 838 0.51 -0.95 -17.12
CA PHE A 838 0.37 -2.39 -16.93
C PHE A 838 -0.39 -2.68 -15.63
N ASP A 839 -1.25 -3.70 -15.64
CA ASP A 839 -2.02 -4.08 -14.45
C ASP A 839 -1.08 -4.55 -13.34
N ILE A 840 -1.15 -3.91 -12.17
CA ILE A 840 -0.45 -4.37 -10.97
C ILE A 840 -1.16 -5.54 -10.30
N HIS A 841 -2.46 -5.75 -10.54
CA HIS A 841 -3.26 -6.82 -9.94
C HIS A 841 -4.13 -7.53 -10.99
N TYR A 842 -4.36 -8.82 -10.79
CA TYR A 842 -5.20 -9.65 -11.63
C TYR A 842 -5.95 -10.69 -10.80
N SER A 843 -7.20 -10.96 -11.18
CA SER A 843 -8.05 -11.96 -10.52
C SER A 843 -8.88 -12.72 -11.55
N TYR A 844 -8.91 -14.05 -11.41
CA TYR A 844 -9.77 -14.97 -12.15
C TYR A 844 -10.37 -15.98 -11.15
N PRO A 845 -11.70 -16.23 -11.16
CA PRO A 845 -12.73 -15.45 -11.85
C PRO A 845 -12.83 -14.04 -11.27
N SER A 846 -13.46 -13.11 -12.01
CA SER A 846 -13.72 -11.78 -11.46
C SER A 846 -14.77 -11.83 -10.35
N VAL A 847 -14.66 -10.90 -9.41
CA VAL A 847 -15.59 -10.74 -8.28
C VAL A 847 -16.50 -9.54 -8.55
N GLU A 848 -17.82 -9.75 -8.48
CA GLU A 848 -18.82 -8.70 -8.50
C GLU A 848 -19.03 -8.17 -7.06
N ARG A 849 -19.02 -6.84 -6.91
CA ARG A 849 -19.13 -6.18 -5.60
C ARG A 849 -20.56 -5.69 -5.43
N LEU A 850 -21.25 -6.26 -4.45
CA LEU A 850 -22.66 -6.02 -4.16
C LEU A 850 -22.79 -5.05 -2.96
N PRO A 851 -23.25 -3.81 -3.16
CA PRO A 851 -23.55 -2.91 -2.05
C PRO A 851 -24.76 -3.42 -1.27
N VAL A 852 -24.77 -3.15 0.03
CA VAL A 852 -25.86 -3.40 0.97
C VAL A 852 -26.17 -2.08 1.66
N HIS A 853 -27.44 -1.74 1.79
CA HIS A 853 -27.92 -0.54 2.46
C HIS A 853 -29.34 -0.78 2.98
N LEU A 854 -29.73 -0.10 4.06
CA LEU A 854 -31.10 -0.06 4.54
C LEU A 854 -32.00 0.79 3.60
N PRO A 855 -33.34 0.73 3.75
CA PRO A 855 -34.25 1.64 3.05
C PRO A 855 -33.82 3.10 3.21
N SER A 856 -33.73 3.85 2.10
CA SER A 856 -33.24 5.24 2.07
C SER A 856 -31.86 5.50 2.70
N GLN A 857 -31.01 4.48 2.87
CA GLN A 857 -29.62 4.62 3.32
C GLN A 857 -28.60 4.28 2.22
N ASN A 858 -29.01 4.25 0.95
CA ASN A 858 -28.08 4.21 -0.16
C ASN A 858 -27.21 5.49 -0.16
N ASN A 859 -25.93 5.33 -0.48
CA ASN A 859 -25.03 6.48 -0.64
C ASN A 859 -25.26 7.15 -2.00
N VAL A 860 -25.29 8.48 -1.98
CA VAL A 860 -25.45 9.34 -3.15
C VAL A 860 -24.24 10.24 -3.28
N ILE A 861 -23.85 10.55 -4.53
CA ILE A 861 -22.79 11.51 -4.84
C ILE A 861 -23.45 12.87 -5.09
N PHE A 862 -22.91 13.92 -4.48
CA PHE A 862 -23.43 15.29 -4.56
C PHE A 862 -22.30 16.33 -4.48
N SER A 863 -22.52 17.49 -5.09
CA SER A 863 -21.58 18.62 -5.08
C SER A 863 -21.79 19.58 -3.91
N ASP A 864 -20.77 20.37 -3.58
CA ASP A 864 -20.76 21.33 -2.47
C ASP A 864 -21.94 22.33 -2.49
N PHE A 865 -22.39 22.76 -3.67
CA PHE A 865 -23.47 23.74 -3.82
C PHE A 865 -24.81 23.15 -4.27
N GLN A 866 -24.93 21.82 -4.33
CA GLN A 866 -26.21 21.19 -4.61
C GLN A 866 -27.11 21.29 -3.38
N GLU A 867 -28.37 21.72 -3.58
CA GLU A 867 -29.34 21.82 -2.49
C GLU A 867 -29.71 20.45 -1.96
N LEU A 868 -29.69 20.30 -0.63
CA LEU A 868 -29.90 19.00 0.01
C LEU A 868 -31.33 18.48 -0.17
N ASP A 869 -32.31 19.38 -0.31
CA ASP A 869 -33.71 19.04 -0.60
C ASP A 869 -33.90 18.42 -2.01
N GLU A 870 -33.20 18.94 -3.03
CA GLU A 870 -33.23 18.35 -4.37
C GLU A 870 -32.64 16.94 -4.37
N ILE A 871 -31.54 16.73 -3.63
CA ILE A 871 -30.90 15.41 -3.49
C ILE A 871 -31.81 14.44 -2.75
N ALA A 872 -32.44 14.88 -1.66
CA ALA A 872 -33.36 14.09 -0.84
C ALA A 872 -34.63 13.64 -1.59
N SER A 873 -34.99 14.38 -2.65
CA SER A 873 -36.23 14.23 -3.44
C SER A 873 -36.04 13.53 -4.79
N SER A 874 -34.81 13.21 -5.22
CA SER A 874 -34.56 12.65 -6.56
C SER A 874 -34.70 11.12 -6.64
N ASP A 875 -35.63 10.65 -7.47
CA ASP A 875 -35.82 9.22 -7.79
C ASP A 875 -34.61 8.56 -8.46
N SER A 876 -33.73 9.34 -9.10
CA SER A 876 -32.60 8.85 -9.92
C SER A 876 -31.56 8.03 -9.13
N PHE A 877 -31.56 8.17 -7.81
CA PHE A 877 -30.67 7.52 -6.86
C PHE A 877 -31.18 6.17 -6.33
N SER A 878 -32.45 5.83 -6.57
CA SER A 878 -33.07 4.58 -6.13
C SER A 878 -32.52 3.33 -6.83
N ALA A 879 -31.95 3.46 -8.03
CA ALA A 879 -31.52 2.34 -8.88
C ALA A 879 -30.16 1.74 -8.46
N THR A 880 -30.07 1.17 -7.26
CA THR A 880 -28.91 0.40 -6.80
C THR A 880 -28.96 -1.06 -7.28
N LYS A 881 -27.83 -1.78 -7.22
CA LYS A 881 -27.77 -3.23 -7.51
C LYS A 881 -28.75 -4.06 -6.67
N LEU A 882 -29.04 -3.64 -5.44
CA LEU A 882 -29.97 -4.29 -4.53
C LEU A 882 -31.42 -4.02 -4.96
N MET A 883 -31.74 -2.77 -5.25
CA MET A 883 -33.09 -2.36 -5.69
C MET A 883 -33.43 -2.97 -7.07
N ALA A 884 -32.47 -3.01 -7.98
CA ALA A 884 -32.60 -3.67 -9.28
C ALA A 884 -32.74 -5.21 -9.17
N TRP A 885 -32.29 -5.84 -8.09
CA TRP A 885 -32.55 -7.27 -7.84
C TRP A 885 -34.01 -7.50 -7.45
N PHE A 886 -34.61 -6.64 -6.63
CA PHE A 886 -36.04 -6.70 -6.34
C PHE A 886 -36.90 -6.52 -7.60
N GLU A 887 -36.53 -5.56 -8.47
CA GLU A 887 -37.19 -5.37 -9.77
C GLU A 887 -37.02 -6.56 -10.73
N LEU A 888 -35.89 -7.26 -10.66
CA LEU A 888 -35.67 -8.49 -11.41
C LEU A 888 -36.57 -9.63 -10.88
N ASN A 889 -36.64 -9.81 -9.55
CA ASN A 889 -37.48 -10.84 -8.92
C ASN A 889 -38.97 -10.68 -9.22
N LYS A 890 -39.45 -9.45 -9.46
CA LYS A 890 -40.83 -9.23 -9.94
C LYS A 890 -41.09 -9.88 -11.30
N LYS A 891 -40.08 -9.92 -12.18
CA LYS A 891 -40.22 -10.21 -13.63
C LYS A 891 -39.68 -11.58 -14.06
N ASP A 892 -38.71 -12.13 -13.34
CA ASP A 892 -37.93 -13.31 -13.76
C ASP A 892 -37.97 -14.44 -12.71
N GLU A 893 -38.45 -15.62 -13.10
CA GLU A 893 -38.57 -16.79 -12.23
C GLU A 893 -37.23 -17.43 -11.84
N LEU A 894 -36.23 -17.39 -12.73
CA LEU A 894 -34.88 -17.89 -12.44
C LEU A 894 -34.21 -17.00 -11.39
N ALA A 895 -34.46 -15.69 -11.42
CA ALA A 895 -33.97 -14.76 -10.40
C ALA A 895 -34.58 -15.02 -9.02
N ARG A 896 -35.88 -15.36 -8.96
CA ARG A 896 -36.56 -15.73 -7.70
C ARG A 896 -35.93 -16.94 -7.02
N GLY A 897 -35.31 -17.85 -7.77
CA GLY A 897 -34.58 -19.00 -7.24
C GLY A 897 -33.22 -18.69 -6.60
N LEU A 898 -32.75 -17.44 -6.63
CA LEU A 898 -31.40 -17.03 -6.21
C LEU A 898 -31.47 -16.02 -5.06
N THR A 899 -30.51 -16.11 -4.14
CA THR A 899 -30.22 -15.05 -3.16
C THR A 899 -29.44 -13.90 -3.82
N TYR A 900 -29.37 -12.73 -3.19
CA TYR A 900 -28.69 -11.54 -3.75
C TYR A 900 -27.22 -11.83 -4.12
N ILE A 901 -26.51 -12.61 -3.30
CA ILE A 901 -25.11 -13.00 -3.55
C ILE A 901 -24.97 -14.04 -4.68
N GLU A 902 -26.01 -14.81 -4.98
CA GLU A 902 -26.03 -15.79 -6.07
C GLU A 902 -26.36 -15.16 -7.44
N ILE A 903 -26.97 -13.97 -7.49
CA ILE A 903 -27.39 -13.30 -8.74
C ILE A 903 -26.24 -13.15 -9.76
N PRO A 904 -25.02 -12.72 -9.39
CA PRO A 904 -23.90 -12.66 -10.33
C PRO A 904 -23.42 -14.03 -10.85
N SER A 905 -23.98 -15.17 -10.42
CA SER A 905 -23.72 -16.46 -11.06
C SER A 905 -24.46 -16.61 -12.40
N LYS A 906 -25.66 -16.02 -12.54
CA LYS A 906 -26.53 -16.10 -13.73
C LYS A 906 -26.72 -14.78 -14.47
N TYR A 907 -26.68 -13.65 -13.77
CA TYR A 907 -26.94 -12.32 -14.32
C TYR A 907 -25.67 -11.46 -14.36
N THR A 908 -25.68 -10.43 -15.21
CA THR A 908 -24.59 -9.46 -15.33
C THR A 908 -25.15 -8.06 -15.16
N TRP A 909 -24.51 -7.27 -14.31
CA TRP A 909 -24.86 -5.87 -14.08
C TRP A 909 -24.55 -5.03 -15.32
N LYS A 910 -25.55 -4.32 -15.83
CA LYS A 910 -25.42 -3.30 -16.87
C LYS A 910 -25.34 -1.95 -16.18
N GLN A 911 -24.14 -1.36 -16.13
CA GLN A 911 -23.88 -0.15 -15.34
C GLN A 911 -24.67 1.07 -15.87
N ASP A 912 -24.75 1.23 -17.20
CA ASP A 912 -25.37 2.39 -17.84
C ASP A 912 -26.90 2.31 -17.78
N GLU A 913 -27.45 1.11 -18.00
CA GLU A 913 -28.89 0.80 -17.91
C GLU A 913 -29.37 0.66 -16.44
N LYS A 914 -28.45 0.49 -15.47
CA LYS A 914 -28.69 0.12 -14.06
C LYS A 914 -29.58 -1.13 -13.86
N VAL A 915 -29.46 -2.14 -14.72
CA VAL A 915 -30.24 -3.40 -14.64
C VAL A 915 -29.38 -4.66 -14.54
N TRP A 916 -29.98 -5.75 -14.09
CA TRP A 916 -29.44 -7.10 -14.18
C TRP A 916 -29.93 -7.79 -15.45
N ALA A 917 -29.02 -8.08 -16.38
CA ALA A 917 -29.33 -8.80 -17.62
C ALA A 917 -28.86 -10.27 -17.53
N LEU A 918 -29.63 -11.21 -18.10
CA LEU A 918 -29.25 -12.63 -18.16
C LEU A 918 -27.91 -12.80 -18.90
N ARG A 919 -26.99 -13.61 -18.36
CA ARG A 919 -25.64 -13.73 -18.91
C ARG A 919 -25.60 -14.69 -20.11
N GLN A 920 -25.12 -14.18 -21.26
CA GLN A 920 -24.92 -14.94 -22.49
C GLN A 920 -23.66 -15.85 -22.49
N GLN A 921 -22.70 -15.61 -21.60
CA GLN A 921 -21.45 -16.40 -21.50
C GLN A 921 -21.42 -17.27 -20.25
N ASN A 922 -21.12 -18.57 -20.40
CA ASN A 922 -21.07 -19.54 -19.28
C ASN A 922 -19.80 -19.42 -18.39
N ARG A 923 -19.23 -18.21 -18.25
CA ARG A 923 -18.09 -17.94 -17.37
C ARG A 923 -18.59 -17.69 -15.95
N LYS A 924 -18.14 -18.52 -14.99
CA LYS A 924 -18.39 -18.30 -13.57
C LYS A 924 -17.84 -16.94 -13.15
N ARG A 925 -18.67 -16.18 -12.44
CA ARG A 925 -18.31 -14.94 -11.78
C ARG A 925 -18.72 -15.05 -10.32
N LEU A 926 -17.79 -14.73 -9.42
CA LEU A 926 -18.08 -14.76 -7.99
C LEU A 926 -18.68 -13.41 -7.56
N ALA A 927 -19.30 -13.39 -6.40
CA ALA A 927 -19.83 -12.16 -5.81
C ALA A 927 -19.37 -12.03 -4.37
N ARG A 928 -19.35 -10.78 -3.87
CA ARG A 928 -19.35 -10.51 -2.44
C ARG A 928 -20.24 -9.34 -2.12
N MET A 929 -21.00 -9.47 -1.03
CA MET A 929 -21.55 -8.31 -0.35
C MET A 929 -20.42 -7.55 0.36
N LEU A 930 -20.60 -6.24 0.53
CA LEU A 930 -19.70 -5.44 1.36
C LEU A 930 -19.76 -5.97 2.81
N PHE A 931 -18.63 -5.87 3.52
CA PHE A 931 -18.58 -6.19 4.95
C PHE A 931 -19.37 -5.15 5.73
N VAL A 932 -20.23 -5.62 6.63
CA VAL A 932 -20.98 -4.79 7.58
C VAL A 932 -20.61 -5.28 8.98
N HIS A 933 -20.26 -4.35 9.86
CA HIS A 933 -19.93 -4.64 11.25
C HIS A 933 -21.20 -5.01 12.05
N PRO A 934 -21.17 -5.94 13.01
CA PRO A 934 -22.34 -6.29 13.83
C PRO A 934 -23.01 -5.08 14.48
N ASN A 935 -22.20 -4.18 15.06
CA ASN A 935 -22.63 -2.91 15.66
C ASN A 935 -23.31 -1.93 14.68
N ALA A 936 -23.47 -2.28 13.39
CA ALA A 936 -24.33 -1.56 12.45
C ALA A 936 -25.82 -1.95 12.55
N GLY A 937 -26.19 -2.84 13.50
CA GLY A 937 -27.57 -3.18 13.85
C GLY A 937 -28.36 -3.71 12.67
N GLU A 938 -29.48 -3.06 12.34
CA GLU A 938 -30.38 -3.45 11.24
C GLU A 938 -29.68 -3.68 9.90
N LEU A 939 -28.59 -2.95 9.59
CA LEU A 939 -27.83 -3.17 8.35
C LEU A 939 -27.08 -4.51 8.35
N TYR A 940 -26.64 -4.97 9.52
CA TYR A 940 -26.01 -6.28 9.70
C TYR A 940 -27.03 -7.40 9.56
N TYR A 941 -28.19 -7.29 10.21
CA TYR A 941 -29.27 -8.27 10.09
C TYR A 941 -29.83 -8.34 8.65
N LEU A 942 -30.02 -7.21 7.97
CA LEU A 942 -30.32 -7.19 6.54
C LEU A 942 -29.26 -7.94 5.72
N ARG A 943 -27.97 -7.72 5.97
CA ARG A 943 -26.88 -8.45 5.31
C ARG A 943 -26.98 -9.97 5.56
N MET A 944 -27.35 -10.42 6.75
CA MET A 944 -27.57 -11.84 7.04
C MET A 944 -28.71 -12.39 6.17
N LEU A 945 -29.89 -11.75 6.19
CA LEU A 945 -31.06 -12.15 5.42
C LEU A 945 -30.80 -12.18 3.91
N LEU A 946 -29.98 -11.27 3.37
CA LEU A 946 -29.58 -11.26 1.96
C LEU A 946 -28.74 -12.47 1.50
N ASN A 947 -28.22 -13.29 2.43
CA ASN A 947 -27.60 -14.59 2.11
C ASN A 947 -28.60 -15.75 2.13
N ILE A 948 -29.85 -15.53 2.57
CA ILE A 948 -30.81 -16.60 2.91
C ILE A 948 -32.10 -16.45 2.10
N VAL A 949 -32.69 -15.26 2.10
CA VAL A 949 -33.99 -15.00 1.47
C VAL A 949 -33.88 -15.00 -0.05
N ARG A 950 -34.80 -15.71 -0.70
CA ARG A 950 -34.87 -15.90 -2.17
C ARG A 950 -36.13 -15.28 -2.72
N GLY A 951 -36.02 -14.65 -3.89
CA GLY A 951 -37.13 -13.97 -4.57
C GLY A 951 -37.83 -12.79 -3.89
N PRO A 952 -37.24 -12.03 -2.93
CA PRO A 952 -37.92 -10.85 -2.39
C PRO A 952 -38.08 -9.77 -3.46
N THR A 953 -39.25 -9.16 -3.53
CA THR A 953 -39.59 -8.04 -4.44
C THR A 953 -39.57 -6.68 -3.75
N SER A 954 -39.27 -6.65 -2.44
CA SER A 954 -39.12 -5.44 -1.64
C SER A 954 -38.27 -5.69 -0.37
N PHE A 955 -37.94 -4.62 0.36
CA PHE A 955 -37.37 -4.74 1.71
C PHE A 955 -38.34 -5.35 2.73
N GLN A 956 -39.65 -5.20 2.54
CA GLN A 956 -40.66 -5.81 3.40
C GLN A 956 -40.67 -7.34 3.23
N ASP A 957 -40.52 -7.82 2.00
CA ASP A 957 -40.45 -9.25 1.67
C ASP A 957 -39.24 -9.91 2.35
N ILE A 958 -38.10 -9.21 2.44
CA ILE A 958 -36.90 -9.72 3.15
C ILE A 958 -37.17 -10.03 4.63
N ARG A 959 -37.94 -9.17 5.31
CA ARG A 959 -38.32 -9.35 6.72
C ARG A 959 -39.65 -10.09 6.90
N THR A 960 -40.10 -10.80 5.87
CA THR A 960 -41.31 -11.62 5.93
C THR A 960 -40.93 -13.09 6.09
N VAL A 961 -41.26 -13.68 7.24
CA VAL A 961 -40.94 -15.09 7.56
C VAL A 961 -42.24 -15.82 7.88
N ASN A 962 -42.47 -16.97 7.25
CA ASN A 962 -43.71 -17.76 7.40
C ASN A 962 -45.00 -16.92 7.23
N SER A 963 -45.00 -16.00 6.25
CA SER A 963 -46.07 -15.04 5.96
C SER A 963 -46.34 -13.98 7.04
N ILE A 964 -45.49 -13.88 8.07
CA ILE A 964 -45.52 -12.81 9.08
C ILE A 964 -44.48 -11.75 8.70
N VAL A 965 -44.92 -10.49 8.61
CA VAL A 965 -44.04 -9.33 8.39
C VAL A 965 -43.55 -8.83 9.74
N TYR A 966 -42.24 -8.89 9.97
CA TYR A 966 -41.64 -8.41 11.22
C TYR A 966 -41.36 -6.91 11.19
N ALA A 967 -41.23 -6.26 12.35
CA ALA A 967 -40.98 -4.83 12.43
C ALA A 967 -39.52 -4.48 12.11
N THR A 968 -38.59 -5.38 12.42
CA THR A 968 -37.14 -5.21 12.19
C THR A 968 -36.54 -6.38 11.41
N PHE A 969 -35.36 -6.16 10.80
CA PHE A 969 -34.56 -7.25 10.24
C PHE A 969 -34.00 -8.14 11.36
N GLN A 970 -33.71 -7.59 12.55
CA GLN A 970 -33.35 -8.36 13.73
C GLN A 970 -34.44 -9.39 14.11
N GLU A 971 -35.69 -8.97 14.23
CA GLU A 971 -36.82 -9.86 14.53
C GLU A 971 -36.99 -10.94 13.46
N ALA A 972 -36.83 -10.62 12.17
CA ALA A 972 -36.88 -11.60 11.10
C ALA A 972 -35.71 -12.60 11.16
N CYS A 973 -34.52 -12.18 11.58
CA CYS A 973 -33.41 -13.09 11.86
C CYS A 973 -33.72 -14.00 13.06
N ASN A 974 -34.29 -13.46 14.13
CA ASN A 974 -34.71 -14.24 15.30
C ASN A 974 -35.78 -15.28 14.94
N ALA A 975 -36.79 -14.88 14.16
CA ALA A 975 -37.85 -15.78 13.65
C ALA A 975 -37.33 -16.90 12.71
N LEU A 976 -36.12 -16.76 12.17
CA LEU A 976 -35.42 -17.77 11.38
C LEU A 976 -34.45 -18.63 12.22
N GLY A 977 -34.38 -18.41 13.53
CA GLY A 977 -33.45 -19.11 14.43
C GLY A 977 -31.98 -18.72 14.20
N LEU A 978 -31.72 -17.48 13.80
CA LEU A 978 -30.36 -16.99 13.51
C LEU A 978 -29.69 -16.30 14.71
N LEU A 979 -30.43 -16.05 15.80
CA LEU A 979 -30.05 -15.19 16.94
C LEU A 979 -30.39 -15.80 18.33
N ASP A 980 -30.53 -17.13 18.42
CA ASP A 980 -31.03 -17.79 19.65
C ASP A 980 -29.96 -17.96 20.77
N ASP A 981 -28.68 -17.73 20.49
CA ASP A 981 -27.57 -17.83 21.46
C ASP A 981 -26.29 -17.11 20.98
N ASP A 982 -25.22 -17.17 21.78
CA ASP A 982 -23.89 -16.59 21.49
C ASP A 982 -23.23 -17.12 20.19
N ASN A 983 -23.82 -18.10 19.50
CA ASN A 983 -23.29 -18.53 18.20
C ASN A 983 -23.33 -17.39 17.17
N GLU A 984 -24.21 -16.41 17.27
CA GLU A 984 -24.20 -15.24 16.39
C GLU A 984 -22.88 -14.45 16.45
N TRP A 985 -22.32 -14.31 17.66
CA TRP A 985 -21.02 -13.69 17.92
C TRP A 985 -19.88 -14.63 17.50
N LEU A 986 -20.04 -15.93 17.72
CA LEU A 986 -19.07 -16.95 17.27
C LEU A 986 -18.98 -17.00 15.74
N TYR A 987 -20.10 -17.03 15.01
CA TYR A 987 -20.18 -17.00 13.56
C TYR A 987 -19.63 -15.68 13.00
N THR A 988 -19.93 -14.56 13.67
CA THR A 988 -19.33 -13.25 13.37
C THR A 988 -17.80 -13.30 13.45
N LEU A 989 -17.26 -13.85 14.55
CA LEU A 989 -15.83 -13.94 14.80
C LEU A 989 -15.14 -14.95 13.86
N GLN A 990 -15.82 -16.04 13.51
CA GLN A 990 -15.37 -17.00 12.50
C GLN A 990 -15.35 -16.38 11.09
N GLU A 991 -16.41 -15.68 10.67
CA GLU A 991 -16.47 -14.95 9.39
C GLU A 991 -15.38 -13.87 9.32
N ALA A 992 -15.18 -13.13 10.41
CA ALA A 992 -14.11 -12.17 10.53
C ALA A 992 -12.73 -12.83 10.55
N ALA A 993 -12.55 -13.99 11.20
CA ALA A 993 -11.27 -14.70 11.21
C ALA A 993 -10.84 -15.14 9.81
N VAL A 994 -11.78 -15.48 8.91
CA VAL A 994 -11.48 -15.75 7.50
C VAL A 994 -10.93 -14.51 6.79
N THR A 995 -11.40 -13.30 7.13
CA THR A 995 -11.27 -12.08 6.30
C THR A 995 -10.44 -10.94 6.88
N ALA A 996 -10.47 -10.72 8.19
CA ALA A 996 -9.78 -9.63 8.89
C ALA A 996 -8.37 -10.03 9.36
N SER A 997 -7.51 -9.03 9.60
CA SER A 997 -6.21 -9.25 10.28
C SER A 997 -6.42 -9.53 11.76
N ALA A 998 -5.48 -10.22 12.44
CA ALA A 998 -5.65 -10.53 13.86
C ALA A 998 -5.80 -9.29 14.75
N HIS A 999 -5.22 -8.13 14.39
CA HIS A 999 -5.50 -6.87 15.07
C HIS A 999 -6.98 -6.45 14.94
N GLN A 1000 -7.54 -6.52 13.71
CA GLN A 1000 -8.94 -6.20 13.47
C GLN A 1000 -9.90 -7.22 14.11
N VAL A 1001 -9.54 -8.50 14.14
CA VAL A 1001 -10.34 -9.54 14.80
C VAL A 1001 -10.30 -9.39 16.32
N ARG A 1002 -9.13 -9.08 16.91
CA ARG A 1002 -9.04 -8.70 18.33
C ARG A 1002 -9.87 -7.46 18.64
N LYS A 1003 -9.84 -6.45 17.76
CA LYS A 1003 -10.68 -5.27 17.92
C LYS A 1003 -12.16 -5.64 17.88
N LEU A 1004 -12.60 -6.40 16.87
CA LEU A 1004 -13.98 -6.89 16.76
C LEU A 1004 -14.41 -7.70 17.99
N PHE A 1005 -13.55 -8.57 18.52
CA PHE A 1005 -13.82 -9.32 19.75
C PHE A 1005 -14.05 -8.39 20.95
N VAL A 1006 -13.19 -7.37 21.11
CA VAL A 1006 -13.38 -6.33 22.13
C VAL A 1006 -14.64 -5.51 21.89
N ASP A 1007 -14.93 -5.13 20.64
CA ASP A 1007 -16.13 -4.36 20.28
C ASP A 1007 -17.42 -5.18 20.55
N ILE A 1008 -17.40 -6.50 20.34
CA ILE A 1008 -18.50 -7.42 20.73
C ILE A 1008 -18.65 -7.46 22.26
N LEU A 1009 -17.57 -7.68 23.02
CA LEU A 1009 -17.64 -7.70 24.49
C LEU A 1009 -18.05 -6.36 25.14
N LEU A 1010 -17.82 -5.24 24.46
CA LEU A 1010 -18.14 -3.91 24.96
C LEU A 1010 -19.54 -3.42 24.56
N TYR A 1011 -20.06 -3.86 23.41
CA TYR A 1011 -21.24 -3.27 22.77
C TYR A 1011 -22.31 -4.27 22.32
N SER A 1012 -22.13 -5.57 22.57
CA SER A 1012 -23.09 -6.64 22.24
C SER A 1012 -23.53 -7.42 23.49
N GLU A 1013 -24.70 -8.04 23.44
CA GLU A 1013 -25.29 -8.80 24.55
C GLU A 1013 -24.76 -10.25 24.57
N VAL A 1014 -23.46 -10.41 24.87
CA VAL A 1014 -22.84 -11.73 25.01
C VAL A 1014 -23.25 -12.37 26.34
N THR A 1015 -23.77 -13.59 26.26
CA THR A 1015 -24.32 -14.37 27.38
C THR A 1015 -23.22 -14.99 28.25
N ASP A 1016 -22.25 -15.66 27.62
CA ASP A 1016 -21.04 -16.22 28.25
C ASP A 1016 -19.77 -15.77 27.51
N PRO A 1017 -19.19 -14.62 27.91
CA PRO A 1017 -17.90 -14.15 27.39
C PRO A 1017 -16.72 -15.13 27.55
N ALA A 1018 -16.79 -16.07 28.49
CA ALA A 1018 -15.72 -17.04 28.74
C ALA A 1018 -15.81 -18.22 27.76
N ASP A 1019 -17.00 -18.77 27.54
CA ASP A 1019 -17.19 -19.81 26.52
C ASP A 1019 -16.99 -19.25 25.10
N LEU A 1020 -17.43 -18.02 24.82
CA LEU A 1020 -17.14 -17.34 23.54
C LEU A 1020 -15.63 -17.16 23.32
N TRP A 1021 -14.87 -16.79 24.36
CA TRP A 1021 -13.41 -16.72 24.30
C TRP A 1021 -12.79 -18.10 24.08
N ASP A 1022 -13.17 -19.11 24.85
CA ASP A 1022 -12.59 -20.45 24.76
C ASP A 1022 -12.93 -21.15 23.45
N ALA A 1023 -14.13 -20.92 22.88
CA ALA A 1023 -14.50 -21.34 21.54
C ALA A 1023 -13.62 -20.68 20.46
N CYS A 1024 -13.34 -19.37 20.59
CA CYS A 1024 -12.47 -18.62 19.67
C CYS A 1024 -10.95 -18.83 19.91
N TRP A 1025 -10.57 -19.46 21.02
CA TRP A 1025 -9.18 -19.67 21.43
C TRP A 1025 -8.71 -21.12 21.25
N ARG A 1026 -9.54 -22.10 21.61
CA ARG A 1026 -9.15 -23.53 21.67
C ARG A 1026 -9.60 -24.37 20.46
N LYS A 1027 -10.70 -23.99 19.78
CA LYS A 1027 -11.25 -24.78 18.65
C LYS A 1027 -10.80 -24.21 17.30
N ASP A 1028 -9.68 -24.74 16.80
CA ASP A 1028 -9.22 -24.71 15.38
C ASP A 1028 -9.10 -23.35 14.67
N THR A 1029 -9.36 -22.25 15.37
CA THR A 1029 -9.55 -20.94 14.76
C THR A 1029 -8.56 -19.96 15.37
N SER A 1030 -7.47 -19.68 14.65
CA SER A 1030 -6.44 -18.72 15.04
C SER A 1030 -6.92 -17.25 14.87
N VAL A 1031 -8.08 -16.97 15.46
CA VAL A 1031 -8.91 -15.74 15.37
C VAL A 1031 -8.15 -14.56 15.99
N VAL A 1032 -7.66 -14.74 17.22
CA VAL A 1032 -7.14 -13.67 18.09
C VAL A 1032 -5.61 -13.50 17.96
N CYS A 1033 -4.89 -14.58 17.64
CA CYS A 1033 -3.42 -14.65 17.69
C CYS A 1033 -2.74 -14.84 16.32
N ILE A 1034 -2.64 -13.75 15.54
CA ILE A 1034 -1.66 -13.65 14.43
C ILE A 1034 -0.89 -12.33 14.49
N ASP A 1035 -0.12 -12.13 15.57
CA ASP A 1035 1.11 -11.36 15.47
C ASP A 1035 2.26 -12.31 15.15
N SER A 1036 2.79 -12.20 13.92
CA SER A 1036 3.96 -12.88 13.36
C SER A 1036 4.32 -14.28 13.90
N GLN A 1037 4.36 -15.27 13.00
CA GLN A 1037 4.87 -16.64 13.21
C GLN A 1037 6.37 -16.75 13.59
N ALA A 1038 6.95 -15.71 14.19
CA ALA A 1038 8.22 -15.73 14.92
C ALA A 1038 8.03 -16.04 16.42
N SER A 1039 6.83 -15.83 16.98
CA SER A 1039 6.58 -15.97 18.43
C SER A 1039 6.16 -17.37 18.88
N ILE A 1040 5.51 -18.16 18.00
CA ILE A 1040 4.86 -19.44 18.36
C ILE A 1040 5.88 -20.54 18.73
N ARG A 1041 7.16 -20.42 18.34
CA ARG A 1041 8.23 -21.34 18.77
C ARG A 1041 8.86 -21.02 20.13
N ARG A 1042 8.37 -20.03 20.89
CA ARG A 1042 8.76 -19.85 22.31
C ARG A 1042 7.81 -20.66 23.20
N LYS A 1043 8.12 -21.93 23.44
CA LYS A 1043 7.35 -22.76 24.40
C LYS A 1043 7.54 -22.36 25.87
N ASP A 1044 8.49 -21.48 26.19
CA ASP A 1044 8.98 -21.28 27.57
C ASP A 1044 8.66 -19.89 28.18
N ARG A 1045 7.56 -19.21 27.81
CA ARG A 1045 7.12 -17.98 28.52
C ARG A 1045 5.59 -17.80 28.60
N PRO A 1046 4.99 -17.77 29.80
CA PRO A 1046 3.58 -17.43 29.99
C PRO A 1046 3.36 -15.91 29.89
N HIS A 1047 3.22 -15.38 28.66
CA HIS A 1047 2.86 -13.98 28.43
C HIS A 1047 1.34 -13.74 28.52
N CYS A 1048 0.74 -14.01 29.68
CA CYS A 1048 -0.67 -13.71 29.97
C CYS A 1048 -0.93 -12.23 30.34
N GLY A 1049 0.13 -11.41 30.46
CA GLY A 1049 0.09 -10.08 31.07
C GLY A 1049 -0.53 -8.94 30.24
N ILE A 1050 -0.97 -9.15 28.99
CA ILE A 1050 -1.42 -8.06 28.10
C ILE A 1050 -2.96 -7.90 28.07
N PHE A 1051 -3.73 -8.95 28.40
CA PHE A 1051 -5.20 -8.89 28.40
C PHE A 1051 -5.81 -8.43 29.74
N TRP A 1052 -5.11 -8.64 30.86
CA TRP A 1052 -5.63 -8.29 32.19
C TRP A 1052 -6.02 -6.80 32.37
N PRO A 1053 -5.31 -5.80 31.81
CA PRO A 1053 -5.70 -4.39 31.95
C PRO A 1053 -7.07 -4.05 31.31
N VAL A 1054 -7.52 -4.83 30.33
CA VAL A 1054 -8.79 -4.61 29.61
C VAL A 1054 -9.95 -5.36 30.26
N ILE A 1055 -9.68 -6.51 30.88
CA ILE A 1055 -10.70 -7.36 31.54
C ILE A 1055 -10.94 -6.94 33.00
N ALA A 1056 -9.90 -6.45 33.70
CA ALA A 1056 -9.99 -6.03 35.10
C ALA A 1056 -11.06 -4.95 35.43
N PRO A 1057 -11.42 -4.00 34.54
CA PRO A 1057 -12.54 -3.09 34.77
C PRO A 1057 -13.91 -3.79 34.80
N TYR A 1058 -14.08 -4.87 34.02
CA TYR A 1058 -15.34 -5.61 33.90
C TYR A 1058 -15.59 -6.49 35.14
N ALA A 1059 -14.55 -7.21 35.58
CA ALA A 1059 -14.59 -8.04 36.80
C ALA A 1059 -14.81 -7.25 38.11
N ARG A 1060 -14.65 -5.91 38.09
CA ARG A 1060 -14.99 -5.02 39.22
C ARG A 1060 -16.41 -4.46 39.16
N ARG A 1061 -17.11 -4.56 38.03
CA ARG A 1061 -18.48 -4.04 37.85
C ARG A 1061 -19.58 -5.11 38.01
N ARG A 1062 -19.26 -6.39 37.85
CA ARG A 1062 -20.11 -7.52 38.24
C ARG A 1062 -19.29 -8.45 39.14
N HIS A 1063 -19.87 -8.92 40.25
CA HIS A 1063 -19.20 -9.73 41.28
C HIS A 1063 -18.86 -11.17 40.81
N CYS A 1064 -18.00 -11.31 39.79
CA CYS A 1064 -17.52 -12.60 39.29
C CYS A 1064 -16.10 -12.86 39.82
N ILE A 1065 -15.99 -13.77 40.79
CA ILE A 1065 -14.71 -14.19 41.36
C ILE A 1065 -14.09 -15.26 40.46
N PHE A 1066 -13.13 -14.88 39.64
CA PHE A 1066 -12.26 -15.83 38.95
C PHE A 1066 -11.09 -16.21 39.86
N THR A 1067 -11.10 -17.45 40.37
CA THR A 1067 -9.94 -18.07 41.01
C THR A 1067 -9.32 -19.09 40.07
N VAL A 1068 -8.07 -18.86 39.69
CA VAL A 1068 -7.21 -19.86 39.06
C VAL A 1068 -6.09 -20.16 40.05
N GLN A 1069 -6.01 -21.40 40.53
CA GLN A 1069 -4.85 -21.85 41.31
C GLN A 1069 -3.64 -21.95 40.38
N ASN A 1070 -2.54 -21.29 40.74
CA ASN A 1070 -1.25 -21.56 40.12
C ASN A 1070 -0.74 -22.93 40.59
N THR A 1071 -0.56 -23.84 39.64
CA THR A 1071 0.34 -25.00 39.77
C THR A 1071 1.15 -25.09 38.48
N ASP A 1072 2.43 -24.71 38.59
CA ASP A 1072 3.57 -24.80 37.66
C ASP A 1072 3.41 -24.29 36.21
#